data_AF-A0A0N0PD06-F1
#
_entry.id   AF-A0A0N0PD06-F1
#
_cell.length_a   1.000
_cell.length_b   1.000
_cell.length_c   1.000
_cell.angle_alpha   90.00
_cell.angle_beta   90.00
_cell.angle_gamma   90.00
#
_symmetry.space_group_name_H-M   'P 1'
#
loop_
_entity.id
_entity.type
_entity.pdbx_description
1 polymer ?
#
loop_
_entity_poly.entity_id
_entity_poly.type
_entity_poly.pdbx_seq_one_letter_code
_entity_poly.pdbx_strand_id
1 'polypeptide(L)'
;MNESKQSKQSNKKNNKKGKGKENEEKSAITVPKFLFVFMLVTVLSAGYMYKVLLTPPELPKVDMNEYWGPYPMDLEPDLSIRPFEIEFSDVMIHDLRERLLHRRPFVPPLENTGFTYGFNTNFLTRVLDYWKNNYNFKDREQFFNKYNHFKTKIQGLDIHYIHVKPKVTDDITVVPLLMMHGWPGSVREFYEIIPKLTNPVPEHNFVFELIIPSIPGYGFSQGAVRPGLSTSKMAIVMANLMKRVGHEKYYVQGGDVGHSVGSVMATLFPDKVLGFHTNFPTVSFNSVANLCIFFASVWPSLIVEPELKSRMYPLSDHASRILEESGYMHIQATKPDTIGAALTDTPAGLAAYILEKFSTWTNPEYKTAGDGKLHLFKSNCHLLDNVMVYWVTNSITTSVRAYAESLNKKELDLKFDEIPTLVPTWGIKFKHELIFHPDSMLRLKYKNYFHSTVVEDGGHFAAFENPTIMATDIYQAVDTFRQFHDNGGAQKPAEDVNYKTATTIYEFTVKDINGKNVKLDKYKGNVLIIVNVASECGLTDTNYKQLNELYEKYSTTKNLRILAFPCNQFAGQEPGNNKDILNFVKNRGVKFDLFEKIDVNGENAHPLYKFLKKLQTGTFGDFIKWNFSKFIIDKNGVPVERLGPNVNPIDMEPLLAKYW
;
A
#
# COMPACT_ATOMS: atom_id res chain seq x y z
N MET A 1 19.81 -71.28 -22.13
CA MET A 1 18.89 -72.29 -21.56
C MET A 1 17.48 -71.72 -21.65
N ASN A 2 16.59 -72.52 -22.22
CA ASN A 2 15.18 -72.31 -22.63
C ASN A 2 14.42 -71.23 -21.82
N GLU A 3 13.76 -70.25 -22.45
CA GLU A 3 12.45 -70.39 -23.16
C GLU A 3 11.36 -71.12 -22.35
N SER A 4 10.06 -70.86 -22.43
CA SER A 4 9.15 -69.74 -22.80
C SER A 4 7.75 -70.39 -22.86
N LYS A 5 6.67 -69.57 -22.80
CA LYS A 5 5.30 -69.88 -23.29
C LYS A 5 4.38 -70.88 -22.54
N GLN A 6 3.18 -70.35 -22.26
CA GLN A 6 1.84 -70.97 -22.41
C GLN A 6 1.52 -72.20 -21.52
N SER A 7 0.27 -72.46 -21.09
CA SER A 7 -1.01 -72.29 -21.79
C SER A 7 -2.22 -72.33 -20.83
N LYS A 8 -3.43 -72.17 -21.37
CA LYS A 8 -4.73 -72.23 -20.66
C LYS A 8 -5.15 -73.68 -20.38
N GLN A 9 -5.92 -73.91 -19.32
CA GLN A 9 -7.30 -74.46 -19.34
C GLN A 9 -7.73 -75.06 -17.99
N SER A 10 -8.92 -74.74 -17.50
CA SER A 10 -10.09 -75.62 -17.70
C SER A 10 -11.36 -75.06 -17.03
N ASN A 11 -12.51 -75.46 -17.57
CA ASN A 11 -13.83 -75.09 -17.06
C ASN A 11 -14.21 -75.87 -15.80
N LYS A 12 -14.98 -75.24 -14.89
CA LYS A 12 -16.23 -75.85 -14.41
C LYS A 12 -17.22 -74.82 -13.87
N LYS A 13 -18.36 -74.68 -14.57
CA LYS A 13 -19.60 -74.16 -13.99
C LYS A 13 -20.17 -75.22 -13.04
N ASN A 14 -20.68 -74.83 -11.87
CA ASN A 14 -22.09 -75.06 -11.51
C ASN A 14 -22.52 -74.41 -10.17
N ASN A 15 -23.34 -73.37 -10.30
CA ASN A 15 -24.60 -73.14 -9.56
C ASN A 15 -25.26 -74.44 -9.03
N LYS A 16 -26.07 -74.56 -7.96
CA LYS A 16 -26.81 -73.73 -6.97
C LYS A 16 -27.26 -74.73 -5.86
N LYS A 17 -27.79 -74.43 -4.66
CA LYS A 17 -28.19 -73.22 -3.90
C LYS A 17 -28.33 -73.63 -2.40
N GLY A 18 -28.11 -72.75 -1.43
CA GLY A 18 -28.50 -72.99 -0.03
C GLY A 18 -28.26 -71.76 0.86
N LYS A 19 -29.34 -71.12 1.34
CA LYS A 19 -29.25 -69.85 2.10
C LYS A 19 -29.03 -70.10 3.59
N GLY A 20 -28.04 -69.43 4.17
CA GLY A 20 -28.03 -68.97 5.56
C GLY A 20 -27.73 -67.47 5.57
N LYS A 21 -28.52 -66.67 6.29
CA LYS A 21 -28.28 -65.22 6.43
C LYS A 21 -27.36 -64.99 7.64
N GLU A 22 -26.39 -64.09 7.52
CA GLU A 22 -26.09 -63.15 8.61
C GLU A 22 -25.30 -61.92 8.14
N ASN A 23 -25.88 -60.76 8.42
CA ASN A 23 -25.32 -59.41 8.61
C ASN A 23 -23.93 -59.05 8.06
N GLU A 24 -23.92 -58.30 6.95
CA GLU A 24 -23.10 -57.09 6.82
C GLU A 24 -23.93 -55.98 6.16
N GLU A 25 -24.64 -55.18 6.95
CA GLU A 25 -25.29 -53.95 6.48
C GLU A 25 -24.24 -52.83 6.34
N LYS A 26 -23.29 -53.02 5.42
CA LYS A 26 -22.36 -51.97 5.02
C LYS A 26 -23.16 -50.89 4.29
N SER A 27 -23.37 -49.77 4.98
CA SER A 27 -23.92 -48.53 4.44
C SER A 27 -23.10 -48.04 3.23
N ALA A 28 -23.45 -48.54 2.06
CA ALA A 28 -22.84 -48.14 0.80
C ALA A 28 -23.38 -46.76 0.44
N ILE A 29 -22.59 -45.72 0.72
CA ILE A 29 -22.87 -44.36 0.25
C ILE A 29 -22.95 -44.42 -1.28
N THR A 30 -24.17 -44.24 -1.82
CA THR A 30 -24.37 -44.28 -3.26
C THR A 30 -23.61 -43.12 -3.92
N VAL A 31 -23.07 -43.33 -5.12
CA VAL A 31 -22.25 -42.34 -5.85
C VAL A 31 -22.88 -40.92 -5.88
N PRO A 32 -24.20 -40.75 -6.07
CA PRO A 32 -24.83 -39.43 -5.98
C PRO A 32 -24.80 -38.79 -4.58
N LYS A 33 -24.95 -39.58 -3.51
CA LYS A 33 -24.81 -39.10 -2.12
C LYS A 33 -23.36 -38.73 -1.82
N PHE A 34 -22.39 -39.49 -2.31
CA PHE A 34 -20.97 -39.16 -2.17
C PHE A 34 -20.63 -37.85 -2.88
N LEU A 35 -21.07 -37.67 -4.13
CA LEU A 35 -20.89 -36.43 -4.88
C LEU A 35 -21.56 -35.22 -4.22
N PHE A 36 -22.79 -35.38 -3.70
CA PHE A 36 -23.48 -34.31 -2.97
C PHE A 36 -22.76 -33.92 -1.68
N VAL A 37 -22.34 -34.90 -0.86
CA VAL A 37 -21.57 -34.62 0.37
C VAL A 37 -20.21 -34.00 0.03
N PHE A 38 -19.52 -34.47 -1.00
CA PHE A 38 -18.25 -33.89 -1.46
C PHE A 38 -18.40 -32.46 -1.95
N MET A 39 -19.44 -32.17 -2.74
CA MET A 39 -19.75 -30.79 -3.18
C MET A 39 -20.11 -29.90 -2.00
N LEU A 40 -20.94 -30.38 -1.06
CA LEU A 40 -21.32 -29.62 0.13
C LEU A 40 -20.11 -29.32 1.03
N VAL A 41 -19.25 -30.31 1.29
CA VAL A 41 -17.99 -30.12 2.03
C VAL A 41 -17.06 -29.17 1.29
N THR A 42 -16.96 -29.26 -0.04
CA THR A 42 -16.17 -28.32 -0.85
C THR A 42 -16.68 -26.88 -0.73
N VAL A 43 -18.00 -26.66 -0.83
CA VAL A 43 -18.62 -25.33 -0.69
C VAL A 43 -18.49 -24.79 0.73
N LEU A 44 -18.68 -25.61 1.76
CA LEU A 44 -18.50 -25.21 3.16
C LEU A 44 -17.04 -24.89 3.47
N SER A 45 -16.09 -25.69 2.99
CA SER A 45 -14.66 -25.43 3.10
C SER A 45 -14.25 -24.16 2.36
N ALA A 46 -14.78 -23.92 1.15
CA ALA A 46 -14.55 -22.70 0.40
C ALA A 46 -15.13 -21.47 1.12
N GLY A 47 -16.35 -21.57 1.67
CA GLY A 47 -16.97 -20.50 2.47
C GLY A 47 -16.24 -20.22 3.78
N TYR A 48 -15.73 -21.27 4.45
CA TYR A 48 -14.88 -21.11 5.63
C TYR A 48 -13.55 -20.46 5.28
N MET A 49 -12.87 -20.92 4.23
CA MET A 49 -11.62 -20.32 3.75
C MET A 49 -11.82 -18.86 3.31
N TYR A 50 -12.92 -18.56 2.61
CA TYR A 50 -13.30 -17.19 2.24
C TYR A 50 -13.49 -16.30 3.48
N LYS A 51 -14.20 -16.79 4.50
CA LYS A 51 -14.35 -16.08 5.78
C LYS A 51 -13.02 -15.87 6.49
N VAL A 52 -12.16 -16.89 6.55
CA VAL A 52 -10.82 -16.81 7.20
C VAL A 52 -9.91 -15.82 6.46
N LEU A 53 -9.92 -15.84 5.13
CA LEU A 53 -9.11 -14.96 4.29
C LEU A 53 -9.57 -13.50 4.32
N LEU A 54 -10.86 -13.23 4.55
CA LEU A 54 -11.42 -11.87 4.59
C LEU A 54 -11.62 -11.32 5.99
N THR A 55 -11.44 -12.10 7.05
CA THR A 55 -11.44 -11.60 8.43
C THR A 55 -10.04 -11.05 8.73
N PRO A 56 -9.88 -9.73 8.96
CA PRO A 56 -8.56 -9.18 9.31
C PRO A 56 -7.98 -9.85 10.57
N PRO A 57 -6.67 -10.13 10.60
CA PRO A 57 -6.02 -10.53 11.84
C PRO A 57 -6.04 -9.38 12.87
N GLU A 58 -6.04 -9.73 14.15
CA GLU A 58 -5.94 -8.75 15.24
C GLU A 58 -4.59 -8.03 15.20
N LEU A 59 -4.57 -6.76 15.62
CA LEU A 59 -3.35 -5.97 15.70
C LEU A 59 -2.37 -6.60 16.70
N PRO A 60 -1.12 -6.94 16.32
CA PRO A 60 -0.14 -7.51 17.21
C PRO A 60 0.13 -6.63 18.43
N LYS A 61 0.29 -7.24 19.61
CA LYS A 61 0.75 -6.53 20.80
C LYS A 61 2.22 -6.15 20.62
N VAL A 62 2.50 -4.85 20.61
CA VAL A 62 3.85 -4.30 20.48
C VAL A 62 4.36 -3.75 21.80
N ASP A 63 5.63 -4.02 22.11
CA ASP A 63 6.34 -3.40 23.22
C ASP A 63 7.04 -2.13 22.72
N MET A 64 6.60 -0.98 23.23
CA MET A 64 7.15 0.33 22.88
C MET A 64 8.54 0.61 23.49
N ASN A 65 8.97 -0.20 24.46
CA ASN A 65 10.20 0.01 25.25
C ASN A 65 11.23 -1.12 25.09
N GLU A 66 10.98 -2.09 24.20
CA GLU A 66 11.86 -3.25 23.98
C GLU A 66 13.30 -2.79 23.70
N TYR A 67 14.27 -3.30 24.47
CA TYR A 67 15.64 -2.81 24.47
C TYR A 67 16.54 -3.58 23.50
N TRP A 68 17.34 -2.86 22.71
CA TRP A 68 18.18 -3.39 21.63
C TRP A 68 19.70 -3.15 21.82
N GLY A 69 20.08 -2.31 22.80
CA GLY A 69 21.48 -2.00 23.15
C GLY A 69 22.19 -3.08 23.99
N PRO A 70 23.51 -2.92 24.28
CA PRO A 70 24.32 -3.86 25.07
C PRO A 70 23.85 -4.05 26.51
N TYR A 71 24.22 -5.17 27.14
CA TYR A 71 24.01 -5.41 28.58
C TYR A 71 25.32 -5.19 29.38
N PRO A 72 25.27 -4.78 30.67
CA PRO A 72 24.07 -4.45 31.45
C PRO A 72 23.32 -3.24 30.88
N MET A 73 22.02 -3.16 31.13
CA MET A 73 21.19 -2.07 30.61
C MET A 73 21.64 -0.77 31.27
N ASP A 74 21.96 0.21 30.44
CA ASP A 74 22.16 1.60 30.87
C ASP A 74 20.84 2.13 31.45
N LEU A 75 20.78 2.28 32.78
CA LEU A 75 19.56 2.66 33.52
C LEU A 75 19.29 4.17 33.47
N GLU A 76 20.32 4.99 33.25
CA GLU A 76 20.23 6.44 33.09
C GLU A 76 20.87 6.87 31.76
N PRO A 77 20.35 6.37 30.62
CA PRO A 77 20.98 6.61 29.33
C PRO A 77 20.90 8.07 28.93
N ASP A 78 21.98 8.61 28.36
CA ASP A 78 21.95 9.95 27.74
C ASP A 78 20.93 9.99 26.59
N LEU A 79 19.78 10.60 26.87
CA LEU A 79 18.67 10.80 25.94
C LEU A 79 18.80 12.10 25.13
N SER A 80 19.87 12.87 25.30
CA SER A 80 20.07 14.12 24.58
C SER A 80 20.12 13.91 23.07
N ILE A 81 19.81 14.98 22.32
CA ILE A 81 20.01 15.05 20.88
C ILE A 81 21.38 15.70 20.69
N ARG A 82 22.36 14.91 20.29
CA ARG A 82 23.75 15.34 20.12
C ARG A 82 24.02 15.65 18.64
N PRO A 83 24.64 16.78 18.29
CA PRO A 83 25.19 16.99 16.97
C PRO A 83 26.14 15.84 16.58
N PHE A 84 26.16 15.51 15.30
CA PHE A 84 27.05 14.53 14.72
C PHE A 84 27.67 15.14 13.46
N GLU A 85 28.95 14.85 13.22
CA GLU A 85 29.64 15.17 11.97
C GLU A 85 30.17 13.87 11.39
N ILE A 86 30.02 13.71 10.07
CA ILE A 86 30.58 12.58 9.33
C ILE A 86 32.06 12.90 9.09
N GLU A 87 32.95 12.02 9.55
CA GLU A 87 34.40 12.16 9.39
C GLU A 87 34.95 11.02 8.53
N PHE A 88 35.75 11.35 7.52
CA PHE A 88 36.54 10.40 6.76
C PHE A 88 38.00 10.46 7.24
N SER A 89 38.26 9.86 8.40
CA SER A 89 39.57 9.91 9.06
C SER A 89 40.72 9.41 8.16
N ASP A 90 41.89 10.02 8.29
CA ASP A 90 43.09 9.67 7.51
C ASP A 90 43.45 8.17 7.63
N VAL A 91 43.20 7.57 8.80
CA VAL A 91 43.42 6.14 9.05
C VAL A 91 42.52 5.28 8.16
N MET A 92 41.22 5.62 8.06
CA MET A 92 40.27 4.92 7.21
C MET A 92 40.58 5.12 5.72
N ILE A 93 40.94 6.35 5.32
CA ILE A 93 41.34 6.67 3.94
C ILE A 93 42.60 5.87 3.55
N HIS A 94 43.58 5.79 4.44
CA HIS A 94 44.82 5.03 4.22
C HIS A 94 44.56 3.53 4.10
N ASP A 95 43.84 2.91 5.05
CA ASP A 95 43.47 1.48 4.99
C ASP A 95 42.69 1.15 3.71
N LEU A 96 41.69 1.97 3.35
CA LEU A 96 40.94 1.82 2.11
C LEU A 96 41.84 1.88 0.86
N ARG A 97 42.73 2.88 0.77
CA ARG A 97 43.66 3.03 -0.36
C ARG A 97 44.63 1.86 -0.45
N GLU A 98 45.15 1.39 0.67
CA GLU A 98 46.07 0.25 0.72
C GLU A 98 45.37 -1.06 0.31
N ARG A 99 44.12 -1.30 0.74
CA ARG A 99 43.30 -2.43 0.27
C ARG A 99 42.98 -2.35 -1.22
N LEU A 100 42.67 -1.16 -1.73
CA LEU A 100 42.42 -0.93 -3.16
C LEU A 100 43.70 -1.07 -4.00
N LEU A 101 44.88 -0.77 -3.43
CA LEU A 101 46.19 -0.93 -4.07
C LEU A 101 46.61 -2.39 -4.14
N HIS A 102 46.49 -3.12 -3.02
CA HIS A 102 46.94 -4.50 -2.86
C HIS A 102 45.88 -5.56 -3.19
N ARG A 103 44.78 -5.16 -3.86
CA ARG A 103 43.73 -6.06 -4.34
C ARG A 103 44.29 -7.13 -5.28
N ARG A 104 43.78 -8.36 -5.18
CA ARG A 104 44.13 -9.44 -6.13
C ARG A 104 43.62 -9.11 -7.54
N PRO A 105 44.30 -9.55 -8.61
CA PRO A 105 43.73 -9.55 -9.96
C PRO A 105 42.41 -10.33 -9.98
N PHE A 106 41.39 -9.77 -10.61
CA PHE A 106 40.11 -10.46 -10.79
C PHE A 106 40.21 -11.50 -11.89
N VAL A 107 39.36 -12.52 -11.83
CA VAL A 107 39.09 -13.38 -12.98
C VAL A 107 38.43 -12.53 -14.07
N PRO A 108 38.91 -12.59 -15.33
CA PRO A 108 38.26 -11.89 -16.44
C PRO A 108 36.79 -12.32 -16.60
N PRO A 109 35.90 -11.42 -17.03
CA PRO A 109 34.51 -11.78 -17.28
C PRO A 109 34.43 -12.66 -18.54
N LEU A 110 33.36 -13.45 -18.64
CA LEU A 110 33.01 -14.13 -19.90
C LEU A 110 32.78 -13.10 -21.01
N GLU A 111 33.16 -13.45 -22.24
CA GLU A 111 33.02 -12.55 -23.38
C GLU A 111 31.55 -12.19 -23.63
N ASN A 112 31.29 -10.90 -23.89
CA ASN A 112 29.98 -10.36 -24.28
C ASN A 112 28.82 -10.58 -23.27
N THR A 113 29.09 -10.94 -22.01
CA THR A 113 28.02 -11.15 -21.01
C THR A 113 27.52 -9.88 -20.33
N GLY A 114 28.18 -8.73 -20.51
CA GLY A 114 27.80 -7.49 -19.81
C GLY A 114 27.86 -7.69 -18.28
N PHE A 115 26.72 -7.49 -17.63
CA PHE A 115 26.44 -7.69 -16.20
C PHE A 115 25.51 -8.89 -15.92
N THR A 116 25.17 -9.71 -16.93
CA THR A 116 24.24 -10.86 -16.77
C THR A 116 24.74 -11.97 -15.82
N TYR A 117 26.01 -11.95 -15.43
CA TYR A 117 26.61 -12.83 -14.42
C TYR A 117 26.96 -12.07 -13.12
N GLY A 118 26.35 -10.90 -12.91
CA GLY A 118 26.74 -9.93 -11.88
C GLY A 118 27.79 -8.93 -12.38
N PHE A 119 28.39 -8.18 -11.46
CA PHE A 119 29.23 -7.02 -11.78
C PHE A 119 30.43 -7.37 -12.68
N ASN A 120 30.55 -6.70 -13.83
CA ASN A 120 31.63 -6.94 -14.78
C ASN A 120 33.00 -6.53 -14.22
N THR A 121 33.94 -7.47 -14.09
CA THR A 121 35.25 -7.23 -13.42
C THR A 121 36.18 -6.27 -14.19
N ASN A 122 36.02 -6.15 -15.52
CA ASN A 122 36.72 -5.13 -16.31
C ASN A 122 36.21 -3.72 -15.97
N PHE A 123 34.89 -3.55 -15.77
CA PHE A 123 34.34 -2.28 -15.32
C PHE A 123 34.64 -2.00 -13.85
N LEU A 124 34.59 -3.02 -12.99
CA LEU A 124 34.92 -2.90 -11.57
C LEU A 124 36.31 -2.30 -11.38
N THR A 125 37.30 -2.77 -12.15
CA THR A 125 38.66 -2.22 -12.15
C THR A 125 38.65 -0.70 -12.36
N ARG A 126 37.88 -0.19 -13.33
CA ARG A 126 37.75 1.27 -13.58
C ARG A 126 37.10 2.03 -12.41
N VAL A 127 36.09 1.43 -11.76
CA VAL A 127 35.44 2.02 -10.57
C VAL A 127 36.41 2.08 -9.39
N LEU A 128 37.16 1.00 -9.13
CA LEU A 128 38.11 0.92 -8.01
C LEU A 128 39.33 1.82 -8.22
N ASP A 129 39.81 1.97 -9.46
CA ASP A 129 40.90 2.90 -9.75
C ASP A 129 40.45 4.36 -9.64
N TYR A 130 39.21 4.70 -10.03
CA TYR A 130 38.63 6.00 -9.71
C TYR A 130 38.51 6.22 -8.19
N TRP A 131 38.04 5.22 -7.44
CA TRP A 131 37.90 5.32 -5.98
C TRP A 131 39.24 5.54 -5.28
N LYS A 132 40.29 4.83 -5.70
CA LYS A 132 41.64 4.96 -5.13
C LYS A 132 42.28 6.32 -5.45
N ASN A 133 42.19 6.75 -6.71
CA ASN A 133 43.03 7.83 -7.26
C ASN A 133 42.30 9.19 -7.39
N ASN A 134 40.97 9.20 -7.56
CA ASN A 134 40.22 10.38 -8.01
C ASN A 134 39.02 10.76 -7.11
N TYR A 135 38.57 9.86 -6.22
CA TYR A 135 37.55 10.20 -5.23
C TYR A 135 38.13 11.13 -4.16
N ASN A 136 37.69 12.40 -4.15
CA ASN A 136 38.18 13.40 -3.21
C ASN A 136 37.43 13.33 -1.87
N PHE A 137 37.95 12.54 -0.93
CA PHE A 137 37.35 12.35 0.39
C PHE A 137 36.97 13.66 1.10
N LYS A 138 37.79 14.71 1.02
CA LYS A 138 37.55 16.00 1.69
C LYS A 138 36.33 16.73 1.15
N ASP A 139 36.18 16.82 -0.17
CA ASP A 139 35.01 17.46 -0.81
C ASP A 139 33.72 16.66 -0.52
N ARG A 140 33.84 15.38 -0.21
CA ARG A 140 32.73 14.44 -0.02
C ARG A 140 32.25 14.46 1.42
N GLU A 141 33.18 14.47 2.37
CA GLU A 141 32.93 14.79 3.78
C GLU A 141 32.20 16.13 3.92
N GLN A 142 32.70 17.20 3.27
CA GLN A 142 32.04 18.51 3.23
C GLN A 142 30.64 18.46 2.60
N PHE A 143 30.43 17.64 1.56
CA PHE A 143 29.11 17.45 0.96
C PHE A 143 28.16 16.73 1.90
N PHE A 144 28.62 15.71 2.63
CA PHE A 144 27.81 15.01 3.63
C PHE A 144 27.36 16.00 4.72
N ASN A 145 28.32 16.70 5.34
CA ASN A 145 28.09 17.68 6.41
C ASN A 145 27.46 19.02 5.97
N LYS A 146 26.97 19.14 4.72
CA LYS A 146 26.22 20.32 4.27
C LYS A 146 24.83 20.45 4.93
N TYR A 147 24.35 19.38 5.55
CA TYR A 147 23.15 19.33 6.37
C TYR A 147 23.52 18.96 7.80
N ASN A 148 22.66 19.31 8.76
CA ASN A 148 22.92 19.01 10.16
C ASN A 148 22.56 17.55 10.46
N HIS A 149 23.53 16.78 10.94
CA HIS A 149 23.35 15.42 11.41
C HIS A 149 23.27 15.38 12.94
N PHE A 150 22.52 14.42 13.47
CA PHE A 150 22.33 14.23 14.90
C PHE A 150 22.34 12.76 15.27
N LYS A 151 22.63 12.48 16.54
CA LYS A 151 22.51 11.16 17.18
C LYS A 151 21.76 11.27 18.51
N THR A 152 20.95 10.26 18.83
CA THR A 152 20.26 10.17 20.13
C THR A 152 19.94 8.71 20.48
N LYS A 153 19.96 8.37 21.78
CA LYS A 153 19.65 7.00 22.24
C LYS A 153 18.16 6.72 22.17
N ILE A 154 17.75 5.76 21.33
CA ILE A 154 16.38 5.20 21.29
C ILE A 154 16.48 3.70 21.59
N GLN A 155 15.77 3.22 22.62
CA GLN A 155 15.71 1.79 22.98
C GLN A 155 17.11 1.13 23.14
N GLY A 156 18.10 1.90 23.59
CA GLY A 156 19.50 1.44 23.77
C GLY A 156 20.40 1.51 22.53
N LEU A 157 19.88 1.90 21.37
CA LEU A 157 20.65 2.14 20.15
C LEU A 157 20.90 3.64 19.98
N ASP A 158 22.11 4.00 19.60
CA ASP A 158 22.39 5.37 19.14
C ASP A 158 21.94 5.51 17.67
N ILE A 159 20.84 6.24 17.46
CA ILE A 159 20.19 6.40 16.16
C ILE A 159 20.61 7.73 15.53
N HIS A 160 21.17 7.63 14.33
CA HIS A 160 21.55 8.76 13.49
C HIS A 160 20.38 9.25 12.63
N TYR A 161 20.26 10.57 12.48
CA TYR A 161 19.37 11.19 11.50
C TYR A 161 19.89 12.55 11.00
N ILE A 162 19.54 12.89 9.76
CA ILE A 162 19.65 14.26 9.24
C ILE A 162 18.39 15.02 9.67
N HIS A 163 18.55 16.26 10.14
CA HIS A 163 17.44 17.14 10.48
C HIS A 163 17.53 18.44 9.68
N VAL A 164 16.62 18.64 8.73
CA VAL A 164 16.58 19.86 7.91
C VAL A 164 15.32 20.65 8.23
N LYS A 165 15.52 21.76 8.96
CA LYS A 165 14.46 22.73 9.24
C LYS A 165 14.44 23.79 8.13
N PRO A 166 13.30 24.00 7.45
CA PRO A 166 13.19 24.99 6.39
C PRO A 166 13.26 26.41 6.97
N LYS A 167 13.67 27.38 6.14
CA LYS A 167 13.68 28.80 6.49
C LYS A 167 12.59 29.50 5.69
N VAL A 168 11.45 29.76 6.33
CA VAL A 168 10.25 30.33 5.70
C VAL A 168 9.65 31.46 6.53
N THR A 169 8.77 32.22 5.91
CA THR A 169 7.93 33.24 6.53
C THR A 169 6.68 32.62 7.18
N ASP A 170 6.05 33.35 8.11
CA ASP A 170 4.96 32.84 8.97
C ASP A 170 3.68 32.44 8.21
N ASP A 171 3.54 32.84 6.94
CA ASP A 171 2.43 32.47 6.05
C ASP A 171 2.56 31.05 5.44
N ILE A 172 3.73 30.43 5.53
CA ILE A 172 4.01 29.10 4.99
C ILE A 172 4.00 28.06 6.13
N THR A 173 3.11 27.08 6.04
CA THR A 173 3.04 26.01 7.06
C THR A 173 4.25 25.08 6.96
N VAL A 174 4.97 24.85 8.06
CA VAL A 174 5.99 23.80 8.12
C VAL A 174 5.35 22.49 8.56
N VAL A 175 5.54 21.40 7.79
CA VAL A 175 5.03 20.06 8.13
C VAL A 175 6.16 19.04 8.30
N PRO A 176 6.18 18.23 9.37
CA PRO A 176 7.23 17.24 9.57
C PRO A 176 7.02 16.01 8.69
N LEU A 177 8.08 15.60 7.99
CA LEU A 177 8.14 14.44 7.11
C LEU A 177 9.33 13.55 7.49
N LEU A 178 9.01 12.30 7.86
CA LEU A 178 9.98 11.23 8.06
C LEU A 178 10.27 10.53 6.73
N MET A 179 11.50 10.60 6.21
CA MET A 179 11.90 9.92 4.96
C MET A 179 12.87 8.77 5.25
N MET A 180 12.56 7.57 4.76
CA MET A 180 13.31 6.34 5.08
C MET A 180 13.83 5.63 3.82
N HIS A 181 15.13 5.31 3.84
CA HIS A 181 15.85 4.66 2.73
C HIS A 181 15.67 3.14 2.70
N GLY A 182 16.22 2.49 1.67
CA GLY A 182 16.26 1.03 1.52
C GLY A 182 17.63 0.40 1.79
N TRP A 183 17.77 -0.87 1.40
CA TRP A 183 19.04 -1.55 1.12
C TRP A 183 19.17 -1.76 -0.41
N PRO A 184 20.36 -1.63 -1.02
CA PRO A 184 21.63 -1.20 -0.46
C PRO A 184 21.77 0.32 -0.42
N GLY A 185 20.65 1.04 -0.33
CA GLY A 185 20.56 2.48 -0.21
C GLY A 185 21.02 3.04 1.14
N SER A 186 20.89 4.35 1.33
CA SER A 186 21.22 5.06 2.57
C SER A 186 20.64 6.48 2.56
N VAL A 187 20.82 7.22 3.65
CA VAL A 187 20.48 8.66 3.72
C VAL A 187 21.10 9.50 2.57
N ARG A 188 22.16 8.99 1.90
CA ARG A 188 22.75 9.62 0.71
C ARG A 188 21.74 9.84 -0.41
N GLU A 189 20.76 8.95 -0.59
CA GLU A 189 19.79 9.02 -1.69
C GLU A 189 18.98 10.31 -1.70
N PHE A 190 18.80 10.96 -0.55
CA PHE A 190 17.92 12.12 -0.41
C PHE A 190 18.63 13.48 -0.60
N TYR A 191 19.94 13.51 -0.80
CA TYR A 191 20.73 14.76 -0.79
C TYR A 191 20.37 15.76 -1.89
N GLU A 192 19.79 15.28 -2.99
CA GLU A 192 19.33 16.07 -4.13
C GLU A 192 17.82 16.40 -4.08
N ILE A 193 17.03 15.70 -3.26
CA ILE A 193 15.60 15.98 -3.06
C ILE A 193 15.34 16.96 -1.90
N ILE A 194 16.18 16.96 -0.85
CA ILE A 194 16.06 17.85 0.31
C ILE A 194 15.72 19.30 -0.07
N PRO A 195 16.48 20.01 -0.93
CA PRO A 195 16.22 21.42 -1.22
C PRO A 195 14.94 21.65 -2.04
N LYS A 196 14.34 20.61 -2.61
CA LYS A 196 13.05 20.68 -3.31
C LYS A 196 11.88 20.60 -2.33
N LEU A 197 12.07 19.95 -1.19
CA LEU A 197 11.08 19.76 -0.14
C LEU A 197 11.17 20.83 0.97
N THR A 198 12.35 21.41 1.20
CA THR A 198 12.56 22.42 2.26
C THR A 198 12.44 23.87 1.80
N ASN A 199 12.42 24.13 0.49
CA ASN A 199 12.28 25.47 -0.06
C ASN A 199 10.82 25.71 -0.49
N PRO A 200 10.28 26.93 -0.28
CA PRO A 200 8.96 27.31 -0.79
C PRO A 200 8.80 27.06 -2.29
N VAL A 201 7.62 26.55 -2.65
CA VAL A 201 7.16 26.34 -4.02
C VAL A 201 5.84 27.11 -4.21
N PRO A 202 5.69 27.97 -5.23
CA PRO A 202 4.55 28.89 -5.34
C PRO A 202 3.17 28.23 -5.34
N GLU A 203 3.09 26.96 -5.74
CA GLU A 203 1.86 26.20 -5.88
C GLU A 203 1.31 25.66 -4.54
N HIS A 204 2.12 25.64 -3.47
CA HIS A 204 1.77 25.03 -2.18
C HIS A 204 2.00 25.98 -1.00
N ASN A 205 1.05 26.03 -0.05
CA ASN A 205 1.13 26.89 1.14
C ASN A 205 1.90 26.26 2.32
N PHE A 206 2.73 25.26 2.04
CA PHE A 206 3.49 24.53 3.04
C PHE A 206 4.83 24.04 2.49
N VAL A 207 5.77 23.76 3.40
CA VAL A 207 7.07 23.13 3.12
C VAL A 207 7.38 22.06 4.17
N PHE A 208 8.37 21.23 3.89
CA PHE A 208 8.72 20.11 4.75
C PHE A 208 9.86 20.43 5.75
N GLU A 209 9.65 20.07 7.01
CA GLU A 209 10.73 19.79 7.96
C GLU A 209 11.11 18.32 7.83
N LEU A 210 12.35 18.04 7.44
CA LEU A 210 12.79 16.70 7.10
C LEU A 210 13.54 16.02 8.24
N ILE A 211 13.11 14.81 8.57
CA ILE A 211 13.79 13.89 9.48
C ILE A 211 14.16 12.65 8.66
N ILE A 212 15.45 12.43 8.46
CA ILE A 212 15.97 11.40 7.55
C ILE A 212 16.93 10.49 8.33
N PRO A 213 16.41 9.47 9.03
CA PRO A 213 17.23 8.55 9.80
C PRO A 213 18.06 7.63 8.91
N SER A 214 19.22 7.22 9.42
CA SER A 214 19.73 5.90 9.06
C SER A 214 18.91 4.86 9.81
N ILE A 215 18.29 3.92 9.11
CA ILE A 215 17.50 2.84 9.72
C ILE A 215 18.40 2.02 10.67
N PRO A 216 17.90 1.48 11.81
CA PRO A 216 18.73 0.75 12.77
C PRO A 216 19.57 -0.36 12.11
N GLY A 217 20.89 -0.34 12.35
CA GLY A 217 21.86 -1.25 11.72
C GLY A 217 22.40 -0.80 10.35
N TYR A 218 21.95 0.33 9.81
CA TYR A 218 22.43 0.90 8.56
C TYR A 218 23.23 2.18 8.81
N GLY A 219 24.25 2.42 7.98
CA GLY A 219 25.04 3.65 8.01
C GLY A 219 25.47 4.02 9.42
N PHE A 220 25.18 5.26 9.83
CA PHE A 220 25.67 5.80 11.09
C PHE A 220 24.82 5.43 12.33
N SER A 221 23.75 4.64 12.16
CA SER A 221 22.89 4.13 13.26
C SER A 221 23.36 2.77 13.77
N GLN A 222 23.36 2.59 15.09
CA GLN A 222 23.72 1.30 15.69
C GLN A 222 22.74 0.18 15.31
N GLY A 223 23.26 -1.03 15.10
CA GLY A 223 22.47 -2.26 14.98
C GLY A 223 22.21 -2.92 16.33
N ALA A 224 21.20 -3.79 16.40
CA ALA A 224 20.90 -4.56 17.61
C ALA A 224 22.04 -5.51 17.99
N VAL A 225 22.24 -5.69 19.31
CA VAL A 225 23.16 -6.69 19.88
C VAL A 225 22.52 -8.07 20.05
N ARG A 226 21.23 -8.22 19.72
CA ARG A 226 20.41 -9.42 19.95
C ARG A 226 19.42 -9.63 18.79
N PRO A 227 19.00 -10.88 18.50
CA PRO A 227 17.99 -11.16 17.48
C PRO A 227 16.63 -10.53 17.80
N GLY A 228 15.81 -10.36 16.77
CA GLY A 228 14.42 -9.89 16.85
C GLY A 228 14.15 -8.49 16.30
N LEU A 229 15.18 -7.72 15.90
CA LEU A 229 15.00 -6.37 15.33
C LEU A 229 14.60 -6.44 13.84
N SER A 230 13.36 -6.83 13.59
CA SER A 230 12.69 -6.84 12.28
C SER A 230 12.20 -5.45 11.87
N THR A 231 11.70 -5.30 10.65
CA THR A 231 11.09 -4.04 10.17
C THR A 231 9.93 -3.54 11.04
N SER A 232 9.12 -4.42 11.65
CA SER A 232 8.08 -3.98 12.59
C SER A 232 8.63 -3.43 13.90
N LYS A 233 9.78 -3.95 14.37
CA LYS A 233 10.49 -3.39 15.53
C LYS A 233 11.20 -2.09 15.19
N MET A 234 11.78 -1.98 13.98
CA MET A 234 12.32 -0.72 13.48
C MET A 234 11.25 0.38 13.39
N ALA A 235 10.01 0.06 13.02
CA ALA A 235 8.89 1.01 13.03
C ALA A 235 8.60 1.61 14.42
N ILE A 236 8.76 0.82 15.49
CA ILE A 236 8.66 1.30 16.88
C ILE A 236 9.81 2.24 17.21
N VAL A 237 11.04 1.88 16.84
CA VAL A 237 12.25 2.72 17.04
C VAL A 237 12.11 4.06 16.29
N MET A 238 11.59 4.06 15.06
CA MET A 238 11.34 5.28 14.29
C MET A 238 10.20 6.14 14.88
N ALA A 239 9.11 5.53 15.38
CA ALA A 239 8.05 6.27 16.08
C ALA A 239 8.55 6.91 17.40
N ASN A 240 9.44 6.22 18.12
CA ASN A 240 10.09 6.75 19.31
C ASN A 240 11.13 7.84 18.97
N LEU A 241 11.83 7.75 17.83
CA LEU A 241 12.66 8.83 17.31
C LEU A 241 11.84 10.09 17.02
N MET A 242 10.72 9.96 16.29
CA MET A 242 9.84 11.10 15.99
C MET A 242 9.31 11.78 17.27
N LYS A 243 8.93 10.98 18.27
CA LYS A 243 8.59 11.51 19.61
C LYS A 243 9.77 12.23 20.28
N ARG A 244 11.00 11.70 20.20
CA ARG A 244 12.20 12.31 20.79
C ARG A 244 12.53 13.68 20.19
N VAL A 245 12.36 13.84 18.87
CA VAL A 245 12.64 15.11 18.18
C VAL A 245 11.51 16.14 18.28
N GLY A 246 10.40 15.79 18.95
CA GLY A 246 9.28 16.70 19.25
C GLY A 246 8.06 16.57 18.34
N HIS A 247 8.01 15.60 17.42
CA HIS A 247 6.94 15.46 16.43
C HIS A 247 5.93 14.39 16.84
N GLU A 248 4.78 14.81 17.38
CA GLU A 248 3.67 13.90 17.72
C GLU A 248 2.86 13.45 16.51
N LYS A 249 2.73 14.31 15.50
CA LYS A 249 2.01 14.07 14.24
C LYS A 249 2.88 14.42 13.06
N TYR A 250 2.99 13.53 12.08
CA TYR A 250 3.93 13.65 10.97
C TYR A 250 3.53 12.80 9.76
N TYR A 251 4.07 13.16 8.60
CA TYR A 251 3.98 12.35 7.39
C TYR A 251 5.14 11.35 7.32
N VAL A 252 4.95 10.25 6.61
CA VAL A 252 5.97 9.19 6.43
C VAL A 252 6.15 8.92 4.94
N GLN A 253 7.40 8.86 4.48
CA GLN A 253 7.79 8.45 3.14
C GLN A 253 8.82 7.32 3.20
N GLY A 254 8.68 6.31 2.34
CA GLY A 254 9.72 5.29 2.17
C GLY A 254 9.53 4.37 0.96
N GLY A 255 10.64 3.85 0.45
CA GLY A 255 10.75 2.74 -0.51
C GLY A 255 11.49 1.55 0.13
N ASP A 256 11.41 0.36 -0.49
CA ASP A 256 12.14 -0.83 -0.02
C ASP A 256 11.95 -1.14 1.49
N VAL A 257 13.01 -1.33 2.28
CA VAL A 257 12.93 -1.50 3.75
C VAL A 257 12.20 -0.31 4.40
N GLY A 258 12.41 0.91 3.91
CA GLY A 258 11.66 2.10 4.32
C GLY A 258 10.16 2.02 4.02
N HIS A 259 9.74 1.34 2.95
CA HIS A 259 8.32 1.03 2.71
C HIS A 259 7.80 0.06 3.79
N SER A 260 8.51 -1.04 4.06
CA SER A 260 8.09 -2.01 5.09
C SER A 260 7.97 -1.36 6.48
N VAL A 261 8.96 -0.55 6.88
CA VAL A 261 8.94 0.20 8.14
C VAL A 261 7.80 1.21 8.16
N GLY A 262 7.66 2.04 7.12
CA GLY A 262 6.62 3.08 7.04
C GLY A 262 5.20 2.53 7.00
N SER A 263 5.00 1.40 6.30
CA SER A 263 3.73 0.68 6.24
C SER A 263 3.30 0.15 7.61
N VAL A 264 4.24 -0.41 8.39
CA VAL A 264 3.97 -0.84 9.77
C VAL A 264 3.72 0.37 10.68
N MET A 265 4.45 1.48 10.54
CA MET A 265 4.18 2.72 11.29
C MET A 265 2.76 3.24 11.03
N ALA A 266 2.32 3.28 9.78
CA ALA A 266 0.97 3.70 9.39
C ALA A 266 -0.13 2.76 9.92
N THR A 267 0.19 1.48 10.12
CA THR A 267 -0.73 0.48 10.68
C THR A 267 -0.82 0.56 12.21
N LEU A 268 0.32 0.69 12.90
CA LEU A 268 0.39 0.71 14.37
C LEU A 268 0.05 2.07 14.99
N PHE A 269 0.31 3.18 14.30
CA PHE A 269 0.23 4.53 14.87
C PHE A 269 -0.65 5.49 14.05
N PRO A 270 -1.92 5.13 13.73
CA PRO A 270 -2.79 5.93 12.88
C PRO A 270 -3.11 7.33 13.45
N ASP A 271 -3.03 7.52 14.77
CA ASP A 271 -3.23 8.83 15.40
C ASP A 271 -2.04 9.79 15.25
N LYS A 272 -0.86 9.26 14.85
CA LYS A 272 0.41 9.99 14.67
C LYS A 272 0.78 10.17 13.21
N VAL A 273 0.60 9.13 12.40
CA VAL A 273 0.94 9.16 10.98
C VAL A 273 -0.19 9.85 10.19
N LEU A 274 0.05 11.11 9.82
CA LEU A 274 -0.90 11.93 9.05
C LEU A 274 -1.05 11.47 7.60
N GLY A 275 -0.11 10.71 7.07
CA GLY A 275 -0.20 10.12 5.73
C GLY A 275 1.04 9.33 5.39
N PHE A 276 0.87 8.32 4.54
CA PHE A 276 1.94 7.43 4.09
C PHE A 276 2.13 7.55 2.58
N HIS A 277 3.29 8.07 2.19
CA HIS A 277 3.77 8.09 0.80
C HIS A 277 4.76 6.95 0.57
N THR A 278 4.71 6.30 -0.59
CA THR A 278 5.67 5.25 -0.91
C THR A 278 5.98 5.12 -2.39
N ASN A 279 7.27 4.99 -2.73
CA ASN A 279 7.72 4.67 -4.09
C ASN A 279 7.88 3.17 -4.36
N PHE A 280 7.62 2.31 -3.35
CA PHE A 280 7.59 0.85 -3.49
C PHE A 280 6.24 0.29 -3.00
N PRO A 281 5.09 0.72 -3.55
CA PRO A 281 3.78 0.30 -3.07
C PRO A 281 3.53 -1.19 -3.34
N THR A 282 3.73 -2.03 -2.32
CA THR A 282 3.49 -3.47 -2.38
C THR A 282 2.65 -3.99 -1.19
N VAL A 283 2.22 -5.24 -1.32
CA VAL A 283 1.52 -6.08 -0.32
C VAL A 283 1.94 -7.55 -0.50
N SER A 284 3.24 -7.80 -0.70
CA SER A 284 3.79 -9.10 -1.12
C SER A 284 3.46 -10.26 -0.18
N PHE A 285 3.15 -10.00 1.09
CA PHE A 285 2.78 -11.05 2.06
C PHE A 285 1.27 -11.12 2.34
N ASN A 286 0.43 -10.41 1.57
CA ASN A 286 -1.02 -10.52 1.66
C ASN A 286 -1.52 -11.77 0.91
N SER A 287 -2.05 -12.75 1.64
CA SER A 287 -2.52 -14.02 1.08
C SER A 287 -3.63 -13.84 0.02
N VAL A 288 -4.55 -12.89 0.22
CA VAL A 288 -5.66 -12.61 -0.71
C VAL A 288 -5.15 -11.95 -1.98
N ALA A 289 -4.26 -10.96 -1.87
CA ALA A 289 -3.64 -10.29 -3.01
C ALA A 289 -2.93 -11.31 -3.92
N ASN A 290 -2.11 -12.19 -3.34
CA ASN A 290 -1.36 -13.21 -4.07
C ASN A 290 -2.29 -14.22 -4.78
N LEU A 291 -3.38 -14.65 -4.13
CA LEU A 291 -4.39 -15.49 -4.77
C LEU A 291 -5.10 -14.77 -5.93
N CYS A 292 -5.50 -13.51 -5.73
CA CYS A 292 -6.12 -12.69 -6.76
C CYS A 292 -5.20 -12.48 -7.97
N ILE A 293 -3.92 -12.13 -7.75
CA ILE A 293 -2.90 -11.96 -8.80
C ILE A 293 -2.70 -13.27 -9.59
N PHE A 294 -2.63 -14.41 -8.90
CA PHE A 294 -2.51 -15.72 -9.53
C PHE A 294 -3.72 -16.06 -10.41
N PHE A 295 -4.95 -15.99 -9.89
CA PHE A 295 -6.15 -16.33 -10.66
C PHE A 295 -6.45 -15.31 -11.79
N ALA A 296 -6.15 -14.03 -11.57
CA ALA A 296 -6.29 -13.00 -12.60
C ALA A 296 -5.24 -13.13 -13.73
N SER A 297 -4.27 -14.04 -13.66
CA SER A 297 -3.43 -14.36 -14.83
C SER A 297 -4.24 -14.85 -16.04
N VAL A 298 -5.42 -15.44 -15.81
CA VAL A 298 -6.37 -15.86 -16.87
C VAL A 298 -7.18 -14.68 -17.40
N TRP A 299 -7.61 -13.76 -16.53
CA TRP A 299 -8.32 -12.52 -16.88
C TRP A 299 -7.71 -11.30 -16.15
N PRO A 300 -6.62 -10.71 -16.68
CA PRO A 300 -5.90 -9.61 -16.02
C PRO A 300 -6.77 -8.38 -15.72
N SER A 301 -7.73 -8.08 -16.60
CA SER A 301 -8.67 -6.97 -16.47
C SER A 301 -9.58 -7.01 -15.24
N LEU A 302 -9.56 -8.11 -14.45
CA LEU A 302 -10.22 -8.18 -13.15
C LEU A 302 -9.53 -7.37 -12.07
N ILE A 303 -8.21 -7.13 -12.20
CA ILE A 303 -7.42 -6.45 -11.15
C ILE A 303 -6.48 -5.36 -11.66
N VAL A 304 -6.09 -5.36 -12.94
CA VAL A 304 -5.15 -4.37 -13.51
C VAL A 304 -5.69 -3.78 -14.81
N GLU A 305 -5.44 -2.49 -15.00
CA GLU A 305 -5.77 -1.70 -16.18
C GLU A 305 -5.04 -2.24 -17.42
N PRO A 306 -5.66 -2.26 -18.62
CA PRO A 306 -5.05 -2.83 -19.83
C PRO A 306 -3.65 -2.28 -20.16
N GLU A 307 -3.44 -0.98 -19.95
CA GLU A 307 -2.19 -0.25 -20.17
C GLU A 307 -1.09 -0.60 -19.16
N LEU A 308 -1.45 -1.03 -17.94
CA LEU A 308 -0.49 -1.43 -16.90
C LEU A 308 -0.25 -2.94 -16.86
N LYS A 309 -1.01 -3.73 -17.63
CA LYS A 309 -0.92 -5.20 -17.69
C LYS A 309 0.51 -5.72 -17.86
N SER A 310 1.30 -5.10 -18.74
CA SER A 310 2.69 -5.52 -19.05
C SER A 310 3.66 -5.35 -17.88
N ARG A 311 3.34 -4.51 -16.89
CA ARG A 311 4.15 -4.36 -15.67
C ARG A 311 4.06 -5.57 -14.73
N MET A 312 3.03 -6.41 -14.88
CA MET A 312 2.76 -7.56 -13.99
C MET A 312 2.64 -8.91 -14.72
N TYR A 313 2.18 -8.93 -15.97
CA TYR A 313 1.89 -10.16 -16.73
C TYR A 313 2.72 -10.27 -18.03
N PRO A 314 3.11 -11.49 -18.43
CA PRO A 314 2.77 -12.79 -17.82
C PRO A 314 3.58 -13.09 -16.54
N LEU A 315 2.99 -13.86 -15.62
CA LEU A 315 3.64 -14.18 -14.33
C LEU A 315 4.91 -15.02 -14.50
N SER A 316 5.08 -15.72 -15.63
CA SER A 316 6.31 -16.45 -15.99
C SER A 316 7.53 -15.55 -15.98
N ASP A 317 7.41 -14.36 -16.55
CA ASP A 317 8.53 -13.46 -16.79
C ASP A 317 8.91 -12.74 -15.49
N HIS A 318 7.91 -12.49 -14.64
CA HIS A 318 8.12 -12.00 -13.28
C HIS A 318 8.74 -13.07 -12.37
N ALA A 319 8.26 -14.33 -12.42
CA ALA A 319 8.84 -15.44 -11.67
C ALA A 319 10.29 -15.74 -12.09
N SER A 320 10.60 -15.67 -13.40
CA SER A 320 11.97 -15.80 -13.91
C SER A 320 12.87 -14.68 -13.39
N ARG A 321 12.42 -13.41 -13.44
CA ARG A 321 13.16 -12.27 -12.89
C ARG A 321 13.36 -12.38 -11.38
N ILE A 322 12.35 -12.82 -10.62
CA ILE A 322 12.51 -13.06 -9.17
C ILE A 322 13.57 -14.14 -8.93
N LEU A 323 13.54 -15.26 -9.65
CA LEU A 323 14.53 -16.33 -9.48
C LEU A 323 15.96 -15.85 -9.79
N GLU A 324 16.12 -15.06 -10.86
CA GLU A 324 17.39 -14.50 -11.29
C GLU A 324 17.94 -13.47 -10.29
N GLU A 325 17.09 -12.52 -9.85
CA GLU A 325 17.54 -11.34 -9.11
C GLU A 325 17.49 -11.49 -7.57
N SER A 326 16.76 -12.48 -7.02
CA SER A 326 16.57 -12.64 -5.56
C SER A 326 17.72 -13.34 -4.81
N GLY A 327 18.78 -13.75 -5.51
CA GLY A 327 19.92 -14.46 -4.89
C GLY A 327 20.55 -13.71 -3.71
N TYR A 328 20.63 -12.38 -3.80
CA TYR A 328 21.12 -11.52 -2.69
C TYR A 328 20.21 -11.64 -1.46
N MET A 329 18.89 -11.55 -1.64
CA MET A 329 17.91 -11.58 -0.56
C MET A 329 17.94 -12.92 0.15
N HIS A 330 18.09 -14.02 -0.60
CA HIS A 330 18.14 -15.36 -0.03
C HIS A 330 19.38 -15.60 0.85
N ILE A 331 20.58 -15.18 0.43
CA ILE A 331 21.78 -15.30 1.28
C ILE A 331 21.72 -14.37 2.50
N GLN A 332 21.19 -13.16 2.35
CA GLN A 332 21.04 -12.21 3.45
C GLN A 332 19.98 -12.65 4.48
N ALA A 333 18.87 -13.25 4.03
CA ALA A 333 17.82 -13.78 4.89
C ALA A 333 18.23 -15.03 5.69
N THR A 334 19.31 -15.72 5.30
CA THR A 334 19.68 -17.04 5.86
C THR A 334 21.06 -17.10 6.50
N LYS A 335 22.05 -16.35 5.96
CA LYS A 335 23.46 -16.32 6.40
C LYS A 335 24.04 -14.89 6.33
N PRO A 336 23.39 -13.89 6.94
CA PRO A 336 23.79 -12.47 6.84
C PRO A 336 25.25 -12.26 7.29
N ASP A 337 25.65 -12.86 8.41
CA ASP A 337 27.02 -12.75 8.95
C ASP A 337 28.09 -13.38 8.04
N THR A 338 27.76 -14.41 7.25
CA THR A 338 28.71 -15.05 6.33
C THR A 338 29.02 -14.16 5.13
N ILE A 339 27.99 -13.58 4.50
CA ILE A 339 28.19 -12.62 3.41
C ILE A 339 28.74 -11.28 3.93
N GLY A 340 28.27 -10.85 5.11
CA GLY A 340 28.75 -9.66 5.79
C GLY A 340 30.26 -9.69 6.08
N ALA A 341 30.78 -10.79 6.64
CA ALA A 341 32.21 -10.96 6.90
C ALA A 341 33.07 -10.83 5.63
N ALA A 342 32.58 -11.33 4.49
CA ALA A 342 33.27 -11.18 3.21
C ALA A 342 33.24 -9.71 2.72
N LEU A 343 32.08 -9.06 2.76
CA LEU A 343 31.91 -7.68 2.25
C LEU A 343 32.54 -6.61 3.14
N THR A 344 32.67 -6.87 4.44
CA THR A 344 33.32 -5.97 5.42
C THR A 344 34.82 -5.78 5.13
N ASP A 345 35.54 -6.85 4.75
CA ASP A 345 37.00 -6.79 4.62
C ASP A 345 37.48 -6.32 3.23
N THR A 346 36.70 -6.56 2.17
CA THR A 346 37.07 -6.19 0.79
C THR A 346 36.25 -5.02 0.24
N PRO A 347 36.85 -3.82 0.05
CA PRO A 347 36.15 -2.69 -0.56
C PRO A 347 35.74 -3.00 -2.01
N ALA A 348 36.53 -3.82 -2.71
CA ALA A 348 36.19 -4.31 -4.04
C ALA A 348 34.92 -5.17 -4.06
N GLY A 349 34.78 -6.08 -3.09
CA GLY A 349 33.57 -6.90 -2.92
C GLY A 349 32.36 -6.07 -2.55
N LEU A 350 32.51 -5.14 -1.59
CA LEU A 350 31.45 -4.22 -1.17
C LEU A 350 30.94 -3.37 -2.34
N ALA A 351 31.83 -2.74 -3.10
CA ALA A 351 31.46 -1.94 -4.26
C ALA A 351 30.76 -2.77 -5.33
N ALA A 352 31.29 -3.94 -5.70
CA ALA A 352 30.65 -4.80 -6.68
C ALA A 352 29.24 -5.25 -6.27
N TYR A 353 29.06 -5.63 -5.01
CA TYR A 353 27.81 -6.16 -4.47
C TYR A 353 26.72 -5.09 -4.31
N ILE A 354 27.10 -3.86 -3.93
CA ILE A 354 26.16 -2.72 -3.84
C ILE A 354 25.85 -2.16 -5.23
N LEU A 355 26.87 -1.88 -6.04
CA LEU A 355 26.70 -1.14 -7.30
C LEU A 355 26.07 -1.96 -8.43
N GLU A 356 26.07 -3.28 -8.35
CA GLU A 356 25.27 -4.11 -9.28
C GLU A 356 23.77 -3.76 -9.17
N LYS A 357 23.27 -3.50 -7.95
CA LYS A 357 21.85 -3.17 -7.75
C LYS A 357 21.48 -1.83 -8.37
N PHE A 358 22.36 -0.83 -8.29
CA PHE A 358 22.21 0.45 -9.01
C PHE A 358 22.21 0.31 -10.53
N SER A 359 22.69 -0.80 -11.11
CA SER A 359 22.46 -1.11 -12.53
C SER A 359 21.07 -1.71 -12.70
N THR A 360 20.86 -2.89 -12.12
CA THR A 360 19.74 -3.78 -12.49
C THR A 360 18.38 -3.27 -12.00
N TRP A 361 18.33 -2.58 -10.86
CA TRP A 361 17.07 -2.08 -10.26
C TRP A 361 16.67 -0.68 -10.77
N THR A 362 17.58 0.00 -11.47
CA THR A 362 17.30 1.24 -12.21
C THR A 362 16.60 0.91 -13.52
N ASN A 363 17.14 -0.06 -14.27
CA ASN A 363 16.49 -0.67 -15.42
C ASN A 363 17.05 -2.09 -15.66
N PRO A 364 16.21 -3.14 -15.66
CA PRO A 364 16.65 -4.52 -15.90
C PRO A 364 17.39 -4.75 -17.22
N GLU A 365 17.21 -3.91 -18.24
CA GLU A 365 17.94 -4.01 -19.52
C GLU A 365 19.42 -3.64 -19.38
N TYR A 366 19.78 -2.82 -18.37
CA TYR A 366 21.15 -2.32 -18.19
C TYR A 366 22.16 -3.43 -17.90
N LYS A 367 21.71 -4.61 -17.40
CA LYS A 367 22.58 -5.77 -17.20
C LYS A 367 23.16 -6.35 -18.50
N THR A 368 22.66 -5.95 -19.66
CA THR A 368 23.26 -6.31 -20.97
C THR A 368 24.50 -5.46 -21.30
N ALA A 369 24.67 -4.30 -20.65
CA ALA A 369 25.79 -3.41 -20.91
C ALA A 369 27.06 -3.82 -20.16
N GLY A 370 28.23 -3.63 -20.78
CA GLY A 370 29.54 -3.91 -20.16
C GLY A 370 29.91 -3.01 -18.98
N ASP A 371 29.18 -1.91 -18.77
CA ASP A 371 29.34 -0.94 -17.68
C ASP A 371 28.10 -0.83 -16.76
N GLY A 372 27.09 -1.69 -16.96
CA GLY A 372 25.81 -1.64 -16.23
C GLY A 372 25.08 -0.30 -16.36
N LYS A 373 25.42 0.53 -17.36
CA LYS A 373 24.95 1.94 -17.51
C LYS A 373 25.12 2.81 -16.26
N LEU A 374 26.02 2.45 -15.33
CA LEU A 374 26.18 3.14 -14.06
C LEU A 374 26.62 4.61 -14.18
N HIS A 375 27.12 5.03 -15.34
CA HIS A 375 27.40 6.43 -15.67
C HIS A 375 26.16 7.34 -15.65
N LEU A 376 24.94 6.79 -15.74
CA LEU A 376 23.69 7.56 -15.72
C LEU A 376 23.40 8.19 -14.35
N PHE A 377 23.98 7.70 -13.26
CA PHE A 377 23.93 8.31 -11.91
C PHE A 377 24.81 9.56 -11.76
N LYS A 378 24.90 10.37 -12.82
CA LYS A 378 25.76 11.57 -13.00
C LYS A 378 27.26 11.29 -12.98
N SER A 379 27.77 10.52 -12.01
CA SER A 379 29.18 10.09 -11.94
C SER A 379 29.40 8.97 -10.92
N ASN A 380 30.50 8.22 -11.10
CA ASN A 380 30.99 7.22 -10.13
C ASN A 380 31.10 7.78 -8.69
N CYS A 381 31.32 9.08 -8.55
CA CYS A 381 31.38 9.79 -7.27
C CYS A 381 30.07 9.67 -6.47
N HIS A 382 28.90 9.87 -7.12
CA HIS A 382 27.60 9.78 -6.46
C HIS A 382 27.28 8.35 -5.99
N LEU A 383 27.66 7.36 -6.79
CA LEU A 383 27.51 5.95 -6.46
C LEU A 383 28.45 5.53 -5.31
N LEU A 384 29.71 5.98 -5.36
CA LEU A 384 30.69 5.72 -4.31
C LEU A 384 30.39 6.45 -3.00
N ASP A 385 29.69 7.60 -3.01
CA ASP A 385 29.17 8.20 -1.77
C ASP A 385 28.32 7.20 -0.97
N ASN A 386 27.42 6.48 -1.65
CA ASN A 386 26.57 5.49 -0.99
C ASN A 386 27.40 4.28 -0.49
N VAL A 387 28.35 3.78 -1.30
CA VAL A 387 29.27 2.71 -0.86
C VAL A 387 30.12 3.14 0.35
N MET A 388 30.58 4.40 0.38
CA MET A 388 31.35 4.97 1.48
C MET A 388 30.57 5.00 2.78
N VAL A 389 29.24 5.22 2.76
CA VAL A 389 28.39 5.14 3.97
C VAL A 389 28.46 3.74 4.59
N TYR A 390 28.47 2.67 3.80
CA TYR A 390 28.62 1.30 4.31
C TYR A 390 30.05 0.97 4.74
N TRP A 391 31.05 1.47 4.02
CA TRP A 391 32.46 1.25 4.31
C TRP A 391 32.90 1.92 5.63
N VAL A 392 32.69 3.24 5.75
CA VAL A 392 33.18 4.02 6.91
C VAL A 392 32.54 3.61 8.23
N THR A 393 31.33 3.05 8.18
CA THR A 393 30.56 2.64 9.37
C THR A 393 30.66 1.14 9.67
N ASN A 394 31.26 0.36 8.75
CA ASN A 394 31.23 -1.11 8.78
C ASN A 394 29.80 -1.69 8.93
N SER A 395 28.80 -1.03 8.33
CA SER A 395 27.39 -1.40 8.56
C SER A 395 26.86 -2.50 7.66
N ILE A 396 27.64 -3.04 6.71
CA ILE A 396 27.12 -4.01 5.71
C ILE A 396 26.59 -5.28 6.38
N THR A 397 27.27 -5.79 7.41
CA THR A 397 26.81 -6.98 8.16
C THR A 397 25.53 -6.67 8.94
N THR A 398 25.47 -5.53 9.63
CA THR A 398 24.29 -5.16 10.45
C THR A 398 23.08 -4.80 9.60
N SER A 399 23.26 -4.23 8.41
CA SER A 399 22.15 -3.92 7.50
C SER A 399 21.52 -5.20 6.95
N VAL A 400 22.32 -6.18 6.52
CA VAL A 400 21.76 -7.39 5.89
C VAL A 400 21.09 -8.34 6.88
N ARG A 401 21.39 -8.23 8.19
CA ARG A 401 20.63 -8.94 9.24
C ARG A 401 19.14 -8.56 9.24
N ALA A 402 18.76 -7.36 8.78
CA ALA A 402 17.36 -6.94 8.69
C ALA A 402 16.52 -7.91 7.84
N TYR A 403 17.09 -8.53 6.81
CA TYR A 403 16.42 -9.55 5.99
C TYR A 403 16.15 -10.84 6.79
N ALA A 404 17.12 -11.34 7.56
CA ALA A 404 16.95 -12.53 8.39
C ALA A 404 15.94 -12.30 9.53
N GLU A 405 15.94 -11.10 10.11
CA GLU A 405 14.99 -10.71 11.15
C GLU A 405 13.58 -10.45 10.61
N SER A 406 13.43 -10.04 9.35
CA SER A 406 12.11 -9.70 8.76
C SER A 406 11.46 -10.82 7.95
N LEU A 407 12.24 -11.79 7.44
CA LEU A 407 11.76 -12.90 6.61
C LEU A 407 11.70 -14.24 7.37
N ASN A 408 11.94 -14.24 8.68
CA ASN A 408 11.71 -15.45 9.50
C ASN A 408 10.23 -15.63 9.82
N LYS A 409 9.86 -16.88 10.16
CA LYS A 409 8.48 -17.27 10.43
C LYS A 409 7.80 -16.44 11.53
N LYS A 410 8.50 -16.11 12.63
CA LYS A 410 7.91 -15.39 13.78
C LYS A 410 7.42 -14.00 13.36
N GLU A 411 8.14 -13.32 12.47
CA GLU A 411 7.74 -12.03 11.93
C GLU A 411 6.59 -12.17 10.92
N LEU A 412 6.71 -13.12 9.97
CA LEU A 412 5.68 -13.34 8.95
C LEU A 412 4.33 -13.77 9.54
N ASP A 413 4.33 -14.54 10.63
CA ASP A 413 3.13 -14.93 11.38
C ASP A 413 2.40 -13.71 12.03
N LEU A 414 3.02 -12.52 12.13
CA LEU A 414 2.36 -11.28 12.55
C LEU A 414 1.44 -10.68 11.48
N LYS A 415 1.54 -11.13 10.21
CA LYS A 415 0.59 -10.83 9.13
C LYS A 415 0.30 -9.34 8.90
N PHE A 416 1.29 -8.46 9.08
CA PHE A 416 1.12 -7.00 8.89
C PHE A 416 0.59 -6.58 7.51
N ASP A 417 0.74 -7.42 6.47
CA ASP A 417 0.18 -7.15 5.14
C ASP A 417 -1.32 -7.49 5.00
N GLU A 418 -1.88 -8.24 5.94
CA GLU A 418 -3.31 -8.56 6.02
C GLU A 418 -4.09 -7.63 6.96
N ILE A 419 -3.39 -6.82 7.78
CA ILE A 419 -4.01 -5.85 8.70
C ILE A 419 -4.38 -4.56 7.94
N PRO A 420 -5.65 -4.10 8.02
CA PRO A 420 -6.09 -2.84 7.42
C PRO A 420 -5.36 -1.61 7.95
N THR A 421 -4.77 -0.83 7.04
CA THR A 421 -4.19 0.49 7.33
C THR A 421 -5.24 1.58 7.02
N LEU A 422 -5.60 2.38 8.03
CA LEU A 422 -6.60 3.45 7.90
C LEU A 422 -6.00 4.83 7.60
N VAL A 423 -4.67 4.96 7.68
CA VAL A 423 -3.95 6.19 7.32
C VAL A 423 -4.13 6.50 5.82
N PRO A 424 -4.32 7.78 5.44
CA PRO A 424 -4.38 8.17 4.03
C PRO A 424 -3.06 7.81 3.34
N THR A 425 -3.15 7.08 2.23
CA THR A 425 -1.98 6.46 1.56
C THR A 425 -1.92 6.84 0.08
N TRP A 426 -0.71 7.11 -0.40
CA TRP A 426 -0.39 7.44 -1.79
C TRP A 426 0.83 6.65 -2.25
N GLY A 427 0.80 6.14 -3.47
CA GLY A 427 1.94 5.44 -4.06
C GLY A 427 2.46 6.13 -5.32
N ILE A 428 3.73 5.95 -5.62
CA ILE A 428 4.31 6.25 -6.94
C ILE A 428 4.96 4.98 -7.50
N LYS A 429 4.71 4.72 -8.79
CA LYS A 429 5.05 3.47 -9.48
C LYS A 429 5.93 3.76 -10.67
N PHE A 430 7.24 3.72 -10.43
CA PHE A 430 8.27 3.78 -11.45
C PHE A 430 8.19 2.56 -12.39
N LYS A 431 8.64 2.72 -13.64
CA LYS A 431 8.43 1.72 -14.69
C LYS A 431 9.24 0.45 -14.49
N HIS A 432 10.47 0.63 -13.99
CA HIS A 432 11.46 -0.43 -13.86
C HIS A 432 11.59 -0.95 -12.41
N GLU A 433 10.63 -0.60 -11.55
CA GLU A 433 10.54 -1.11 -10.18
C GLU A 433 10.42 -2.65 -10.15
N LEU A 434 10.97 -3.26 -9.10
CA LEU A 434 11.14 -4.70 -8.93
C LEU A 434 9.82 -5.46 -8.94
N ILE A 435 8.80 -4.90 -8.29
CA ILE A 435 7.47 -5.50 -8.11
C ILE A 435 6.41 -4.44 -8.40
N PHE A 436 5.42 -4.79 -9.20
CA PHE A 436 4.24 -3.96 -9.48
C PHE A 436 2.99 -4.64 -8.94
N HIS A 437 2.26 -3.96 -8.05
CA HIS A 437 0.88 -4.32 -7.67
C HIS A 437 -0.11 -3.24 -8.13
N PRO A 438 -1.27 -3.58 -8.70
CA PRO A 438 -2.29 -2.61 -9.07
C PRO A 438 -3.02 -2.05 -7.82
N ASP A 439 -3.67 -0.89 -7.97
CA ASP A 439 -4.36 -0.19 -6.86
C ASP A 439 -5.44 -1.06 -6.21
N SER A 440 -6.09 -1.93 -6.99
CA SER A 440 -7.09 -2.90 -6.52
C SER A 440 -6.55 -3.84 -5.43
N MET A 441 -5.31 -4.30 -5.56
CA MET A 441 -4.65 -5.19 -4.59
C MET A 441 -4.13 -4.41 -3.39
N LEU A 442 -3.61 -3.19 -3.60
CA LEU A 442 -3.15 -2.32 -2.52
C LEU A 442 -4.28 -1.93 -1.55
N ARG A 443 -5.51 -1.74 -2.07
CA ARG A 443 -6.73 -1.48 -1.28
C ARG A 443 -7.15 -2.64 -0.36
N LEU A 444 -6.61 -3.84 -0.54
CA LEU A 444 -6.80 -4.95 0.41
C LEU A 444 -6.17 -4.63 1.78
N LYS A 445 -5.04 -3.90 1.80
CA LYS A 445 -4.38 -3.40 3.01
C LYS A 445 -4.76 -1.95 3.30
N TYR A 446 -4.43 -1.04 2.39
CA TYR A 446 -4.57 0.41 2.57
C TYR A 446 -6.00 0.87 2.25
N LYS A 447 -6.82 1.11 3.28
CA LYS A 447 -8.25 1.40 3.08
C LYS A 447 -8.52 2.80 2.54
N ASN A 448 -7.68 3.76 2.91
CA ASN A 448 -7.70 5.13 2.40
C ASN A 448 -6.57 5.36 1.37
N TYR A 449 -6.42 4.41 0.45
CA TYR A 449 -5.53 4.54 -0.71
C TYR A 449 -6.22 5.42 -1.77
N PHE A 450 -5.67 6.58 -2.12
CA PHE A 450 -6.34 7.46 -3.10
C PHE A 450 -6.10 6.95 -4.52
N HIS A 451 -4.85 6.98 -4.95
CA HIS A 451 -4.39 6.54 -6.26
C HIS A 451 -2.89 6.26 -6.20
N SER A 452 -2.33 5.75 -7.30
CA SER A 452 -0.89 5.75 -7.54
C SER A 452 -0.52 6.63 -8.72
N THR A 453 0.47 7.51 -8.54
CA THR A 453 1.13 8.15 -9.68
C THR A 453 1.92 7.10 -10.46
N VAL A 454 1.67 7.00 -11.77
CA VAL A 454 2.39 6.07 -12.65
C VAL A 454 3.44 6.84 -13.45
N VAL A 455 4.70 6.41 -13.37
CA VAL A 455 5.82 7.02 -14.10
C VAL A 455 6.29 6.06 -15.19
N GLU A 456 6.57 6.59 -16.39
CA GLU A 456 6.96 5.82 -17.59
C GLU A 456 8.47 5.69 -17.81
N ASP A 457 9.27 6.08 -16.82
CA ASP A 457 10.73 5.95 -16.78
C ASP A 457 11.18 5.79 -15.30
N GLY A 458 12.45 5.48 -15.08
CA GLY A 458 13.07 5.26 -13.77
C GLY A 458 12.70 3.93 -13.10
N GLY A 459 13.44 3.61 -12.04
CA GLY A 459 13.34 2.39 -11.26
C GLY A 459 13.31 2.62 -9.75
N HIS A 460 14.04 1.79 -9.03
CA HIS A 460 13.91 1.59 -7.59
C HIS A 460 14.42 2.75 -6.71
N PHE A 461 15.52 3.41 -7.10
CA PHE A 461 16.18 4.44 -6.30
C PHE A 461 15.56 5.82 -6.55
N ALA A 462 14.24 5.89 -6.49
CA ALA A 462 13.40 6.96 -7.03
C ALA A 462 13.83 8.38 -6.63
N ALA A 463 14.21 8.62 -5.38
CA ALA A 463 14.64 9.94 -4.91
C ALA A 463 16.04 10.35 -5.42
N PHE A 464 16.90 9.36 -5.69
CA PHE A 464 18.28 9.54 -6.14
C PHE A 464 18.36 9.64 -7.67
N GLU A 465 17.56 8.85 -8.38
CA GLU A 465 17.38 8.92 -9.84
C GLU A 465 16.57 10.16 -10.25
N ASN A 466 15.39 10.35 -9.65
CA ASN A 466 14.34 11.25 -10.12
C ASN A 466 13.85 12.25 -9.04
N PRO A 467 14.76 13.04 -8.40
CA PRO A 467 14.43 13.89 -7.25
C PRO A 467 13.36 14.95 -7.54
N THR A 468 13.22 15.42 -8.79
CA THR A 468 12.16 16.38 -9.15
C THR A 468 10.78 15.71 -9.18
N ILE A 469 10.66 14.55 -9.84
CA ILE A 469 9.39 13.81 -9.95
C ILE A 469 8.91 13.39 -8.56
N MET A 470 9.82 12.83 -7.75
CA MET A 470 9.53 12.46 -6.36
C MET A 470 9.11 13.66 -5.51
N ALA A 471 9.74 14.82 -5.64
CA ALA A 471 9.34 15.99 -4.86
C ALA A 471 7.93 16.47 -5.23
N THR A 472 7.63 16.59 -6.52
CA THR A 472 6.29 16.98 -7.01
C THR A 472 5.21 16.02 -6.52
N ASP A 473 5.46 14.71 -6.59
CA ASP A 473 4.48 13.71 -6.14
C ASP A 473 4.29 13.70 -4.61
N ILE A 474 5.35 13.91 -3.83
CA ILE A 474 5.26 14.06 -2.37
C ILE A 474 4.40 15.28 -1.99
N TYR A 475 4.54 16.43 -2.67
CA TYR A 475 3.67 17.59 -2.44
C TYR A 475 2.20 17.26 -2.77
N GLN A 476 1.92 16.65 -3.93
CA GLN A 476 0.56 16.27 -4.35
C GLN A 476 -0.11 15.27 -3.38
N ALA A 477 0.66 14.29 -2.89
CA ALA A 477 0.20 13.33 -1.89
C ALA A 477 -0.15 14.04 -0.58
N VAL A 478 0.72 14.94 -0.09
CA VAL A 478 0.52 15.64 1.18
C VAL A 478 -0.61 16.67 1.11
N ASP A 479 -0.81 17.35 -0.03
CA ASP A 479 -2.04 18.13 -0.28
C ASP A 479 -3.29 17.26 -0.13
N THR A 480 -3.30 16.09 -0.78
CA THR A 480 -4.43 15.15 -0.70
C THR A 480 -4.65 14.68 0.73
N PHE A 481 -3.59 14.42 1.49
CA PHE A 481 -3.67 14.02 2.90
C PHE A 481 -4.19 15.15 3.80
N ARG A 482 -3.77 16.40 3.57
CA ARG A 482 -4.29 17.58 4.28
C ARG A 482 -5.78 17.77 4.02
N GLN A 483 -6.18 17.78 2.74
CA GLN A 483 -7.58 17.85 2.33
C GLN A 483 -8.43 16.72 2.93
N PHE A 484 -7.89 15.51 3.04
CA PHE A 484 -8.55 14.39 3.70
C PHE A 484 -8.83 14.68 5.18
N HIS A 485 -7.85 15.19 5.94
CA HIS A 485 -8.05 15.55 7.35
C HIS A 485 -8.97 16.76 7.53
N ASP A 486 -8.86 17.78 6.68
CA ASP A 486 -9.73 18.97 6.69
C ASP A 486 -11.20 18.60 6.43
N ASN A 487 -11.45 17.53 5.67
CA ASN A 487 -12.78 16.95 5.43
C ASN A 487 -13.25 15.96 6.53
N GLY A 488 -12.51 15.85 7.64
CA GLY A 488 -12.83 14.99 8.78
C GLY A 488 -12.11 13.64 8.82
N GLY A 489 -11.09 13.47 7.97
CA GLY A 489 -10.14 12.35 8.00
C GLY A 489 -10.74 10.99 7.65
N ALA A 490 -10.12 9.94 8.21
CA ALA A 490 -10.65 8.58 8.17
C ALA A 490 -11.87 8.53 9.08
N GLN A 491 -13.01 8.99 8.57
CA GLN A 491 -14.27 8.95 9.30
C GLN A 491 -14.49 7.51 9.75
N LYS A 492 -14.51 7.30 11.08
CA LYS A 492 -14.93 6.02 11.68
C LYS A 492 -16.17 5.56 10.92
N PRO A 493 -16.31 4.28 10.53
CA PRO A 493 -17.53 3.80 9.90
C PRO A 493 -18.69 4.30 10.75
N ALA A 494 -19.55 5.12 10.15
CA ALA A 494 -20.55 5.90 10.88
C ALA A 494 -21.33 4.90 11.76
N GLU A 495 -21.42 5.18 13.07
CA GLU A 495 -21.93 4.23 14.07
C GLU A 495 -23.11 3.46 13.50
N ASP A 496 -22.95 2.15 13.34
CA ASP A 496 -23.69 1.36 12.37
C ASP A 496 -25.19 1.34 12.73
N VAL A 497 -25.92 2.34 12.21
CA VAL A 497 -27.28 2.65 12.65
C VAL A 497 -28.14 1.45 12.34
N ASN A 498 -28.50 0.72 13.39
CA ASN A 498 -29.27 -0.50 13.26
C ASN A 498 -30.66 -0.15 12.72
N TYR A 499 -30.82 -0.28 11.40
CA TYR A 499 -32.04 -0.01 10.65
C TYR A 499 -33.26 -0.79 11.17
N LYS A 500 -33.04 -1.85 11.97
CA LYS A 500 -34.11 -2.61 12.63
C LYS A 500 -34.70 -1.85 13.82
N THR A 501 -33.91 -1.05 14.54
CA THR A 501 -34.34 -0.25 15.71
C THR A 501 -34.54 1.23 15.42
N ALA A 502 -33.96 1.75 14.33
CA ALA A 502 -34.16 3.13 13.92
C ALA A 502 -35.65 3.49 13.76
N THR A 503 -35.98 4.74 14.05
CA THR A 503 -37.35 5.29 14.05
C THR A 503 -37.54 6.39 13.01
N THR A 504 -36.48 7.14 12.68
CA THR A 504 -36.51 8.24 11.70
C THR A 504 -35.28 8.17 10.79
N ILE A 505 -35.36 8.78 9.60
CA ILE A 505 -34.18 8.92 8.72
C ILE A 505 -33.07 9.77 9.35
N TYR A 506 -33.38 10.60 10.35
CA TYR A 506 -32.46 11.59 10.95
C TYR A 506 -31.36 10.95 11.81
N GLU A 507 -31.52 9.67 12.14
CA GLU A 507 -30.50 8.86 12.80
C GLU A 507 -29.36 8.51 11.82
N PHE A 508 -29.65 8.41 10.51
CA PHE A 508 -28.69 7.97 9.50
C PHE A 508 -27.74 9.10 9.07
N THR A 509 -26.50 8.70 8.78
CA THR A 509 -25.51 9.48 8.05
C THR A 509 -25.29 8.85 6.68
N VAL A 510 -25.17 9.67 5.65
CA VAL A 510 -24.88 9.27 4.26
C VAL A 510 -23.72 10.12 3.74
N LYS A 511 -23.06 9.74 2.65
CA LYS A 511 -22.05 10.59 2.00
C LYS A 511 -22.67 11.39 0.87
N ASP A 512 -22.35 12.69 0.80
CA ASP A 512 -22.67 13.50 -0.38
C ASP A 512 -21.88 13.03 -1.61
N ILE A 513 -22.18 13.57 -2.78
CA ILE A 513 -21.51 13.20 -4.03
C ILE A 513 -19.99 13.49 -4.03
N ASN A 514 -19.49 14.33 -3.11
CA ASN A 514 -18.05 14.59 -2.93
C ASN A 514 -17.41 13.67 -1.88
N GLY A 515 -18.16 12.72 -1.32
CA GLY A 515 -17.70 11.75 -0.32
C GLY A 515 -17.78 12.22 1.14
N LYS A 516 -18.34 13.41 1.41
CA LYS A 516 -18.43 13.98 2.76
C LYS A 516 -19.64 13.45 3.52
N ASN A 517 -19.46 12.97 4.75
CA ASN A 517 -20.57 12.60 5.62
C ASN A 517 -21.55 13.78 5.86
N VAL A 518 -22.83 13.50 5.60
CA VAL A 518 -23.99 14.34 5.82
C VAL A 518 -24.96 13.57 6.71
N LYS A 519 -25.09 14.01 7.96
CA LYS A 519 -26.12 13.51 8.87
C LYS A 519 -27.48 14.04 8.42
N LEU A 520 -28.48 13.15 8.30
CA LEU A 520 -29.77 13.53 7.71
C LEU A 520 -30.64 14.40 8.64
N ASP A 521 -30.27 14.56 9.91
CA ASP A 521 -30.96 15.48 10.83
C ASP A 521 -30.88 16.96 10.41
N LYS A 522 -29.96 17.34 9.50
CA LYS A 522 -29.97 18.65 8.82
C LYS A 522 -31.30 18.95 8.10
N TYR A 523 -32.07 17.92 7.78
CA TYR A 523 -33.34 18.02 7.05
C TYR A 523 -34.59 18.03 7.96
N LYS A 524 -34.43 18.12 9.29
CA LYS A 524 -35.55 18.24 10.24
C LYS A 524 -36.52 19.35 9.83
N GLY A 525 -37.83 19.07 9.90
CA GLY A 525 -38.90 20.01 9.55
C GLY A 525 -39.17 20.19 8.04
N ASN A 526 -38.43 19.51 7.16
CA ASN A 526 -38.64 19.53 5.71
C ASN A 526 -39.42 18.29 5.26
N VAL A 527 -40.28 18.42 4.25
CA VAL A 527 -40.84 17.26 3.53
C VAL A 527 -39.79 16.80 2.52
N LEU A 528 -39.55 15.50 2.41
CA LEU A 528 -38.45 14.98 1.57
C LEU A 528 -38.94 14.02 0.49
N ILE A 529 -38.25 14.05 -0.64
CA ILE A 529 -38.24 12.97 -1.62
C ILE A 529 -36.87 12.30 -1.56
N ILE A 530 -36.82 11.02 -1.20
CA ILE A 530 -35.62 10.19 -1.37
C ILE A 530 -35.82 9.35 -2.63
N VAL A 531 -34.88 9.41 -3.58
CA VAL A 531 -34.99 8.75 -4.89
C VAL A 531 -33.67 8.09 -5.29
N ASN A 532 -33.74 6.87 -5.83
CA ASN A 532 -32.58 6.25 -6.48
C ASN A 532 -32.52 6.67 -7.95
N VAL A 533 -31.38 7.19 -8.41
CA VAL A 533 -31.22 7.75 -9.77
C VAL A 533 -30.18 6.99 -10.59
N ALA A 534 -30.20 7.21 -11.90
CA ALA A 534 -29.26 6.64 -12.87
C ALA A 534 -29.06 7.61 -14.05
N SER A 535 -27.89 7.58 -14.69
CA SER A 535 -27.57 8.44 -15.85
C SER A 535 -28.02 7.84 -17.20
N GLU A 536 -27.98 6.51 -17.35
CA GLU A 536 -28.21 5.80 -18.62
C GLU A 536 -29.56 5.06 -18.66
N CYS A 537 -30.53 5.53 -17.89
CA CYS A 537 -31.86 4.94 -17.82
C CYS A 537 -32.85 5.65 -18.77
N GLY A 538 -33.78 4.92 -19.40
CA GLY A 538 -34.79 5.51 -20.28
C GLY A 538 -35.79 6.47 -19.59
N LEU A 539 -35.76 6.55 -18.26
CA LEU A 539 -36.60 7.45 -17.45
C LEU A 539 -35.87 8.74 -17.03
N THR A 540 -34.58 8.88 -17.38
CA THR A 540 -33.65 9.86 -16.79
C THR A 540 -34.05 11.30 -17.05
N ASP A 541 -34.21 11.69 -18.31
CA ASP A 541 -34.46 13.10 -18.65
C ASP A 541 -35.79 13.61 -18.10
N THR A 542 -36.85 12.79 -18.15
CA THR A 542 -38.15 13.10 -17.53
C THR A 542 -38.04 13.26 -16.02
N ASN A 543 -37.33 12.34 -15.33
CA ASN A 543 -37.24 12.39 -13.87
C ASN A 543 -36.39 13.56 -13.39
N TYR A 544 -35.19 13.78 -13.95
CA TYR A 544 -34.35 14.91 -13.55
C TYR A 544 -35.03 16.26 -13.83
N LYS A 545 -35.70 16.42 -14.99
CA LYS A 545 -36.47 17.63 -15.30
C LYS A 545 -37.56 17.89 -14.27
N GLN A 546 -38.44 16.92 -14.01
CA GLN A 546 -39.59 17.14 -13.12
C GLN A 546 -39.21 17.19 -11.63
N LEU A 547 -38.12 16.54 -11.20
CA LEU A 547 -37.57 16.72 -9.85
C LEU A 547 -37.05 18.14 -9.65
N ASN A 548 -36.39 18.73 -10.67
CA ASN A 548 -36.01 20.14 -10.63
C ASN A 548 -37.25 21.06 -10.59
N GLU A 549 -38.26 20.83 -11.43
CA GLU A 549 -39.51 21.60 -11.44
C GLU A 549 -40.20 21.60 -10.06
N LEU A 550 -40.33 20.42 -9.42
CA LEU A 550 -40.85 20.32 -8.05
C LEU A 550 -39.98 21.06 -7.03
N TYR A 551 -38.66 20.89 -7.10
CA TYR A 551 -37.75 21.54 -6.16
C TYR A 551 -37.80 23.05 -6.28
N GLU A 552 -37.83 23.61 -7.49
CA GLU A 552 -37.97 25.04 -7.75
C GLU A 552 -39.30 25.59 -7.21
N LYS A 553 -40.40 24.87 -7.45
CA LYS A 553 -41.75 25.28 -7.02
C LYS A 553 -41.93 25.26 -5.50
N TYR A 554 -41.29 24.32 -4.79
CA TYR A 554 -41.61 24.01 -3.40
C TYR A 554 -40.48 24.07 -2.37
N SER A 555 -39.21 24.22 -2.77
CA SER A 555 -38.09 24.26 -1.82
C SER A 555 -38.13 25.46 -0.88
N THR A 556 -38.61 26.63 -1.35
CA THR A 556 -38.72 27.86 -0.57
C THR A 556 -40.10 28.08 0.05
N THR A 557 -41.16 27.64 -0.62
CA THR A 557 -42.55 27.89 -0.21
C THR A 557 -43.14 26.83 0.70
N LYS A 558 -42.63 25.59 0.64
CA LYS A 558 -43.17 24.42 1.34
C LYS A 558 -42.10 23.55 2.04
N ASN A 559 -40.86 24.03 2.11
CA ASN A 559 -39.72 23.32 2.70
C ASN A 559 -39.53 21.91 2.09
N LEU A 560 -39.70 21.77 0.77
CA LEU A 560 -39.37 20.54 0.07
C LEU A 560 -37.85 20.40 -0.08
N ARG A 561 -37.29 19.22 0.22
CA ARG A 561 -35.93 18.85 -0.21
C ARG A 561 -35.96 17.52 -0.95
N ILE A 562 -35.05 17.36 -1.90
CA ILE A 562 -34.92 16.12 -2.69
C ILE A 562 -33.50 15.60 -2.46
N LEU A 563 -33.40 14.31 -2.15
CA LEU A 563 -32.16 13.61 -1.87
C LEU A 563 -32.01 12.50 -2.91
N ALA A 564 -31.13 12.72 -3.89
CA ALA A 564 -30.91 11.79 -4.99
C ALA A 564 -29.69 10.90 -4.75
N PHE A 565 -29.87 9.59 -4.88
CA PHE A 565 -28.86 8.56 -4.63
C PHE A 565 -28.59 7.77 -5.92
N PRO A 566 -27.46 7.97 -6.60
CA PRO A 566 -27.09 7.19 -7.78
C PRO A 566 -27.02 5.69 -7.45
N CYS A 567 -27.48 4.83 -8.36
CA CYS A 567 -27.58 3.39 -8.12
C CYS A 567 -27.34 2.57 -9.38
N ASN A 568 -26.29 1.73 -9.38
CA ASN A 568 -25.92 0.92 -10.55
C ASN A 568 -26.54 -0.49 -10.59
N GLN A 569 -27.34 -0.86 -9.58
CA GLN A 569 -27.89 -2.22 -9.43
C GLN A 569 -28.92 -2.63 -10.52
N PHE A 570 -29.35 -1.71 -11.38
CA PHE A 570 -30.36 -1.95 -12.40
C PHE A 570 -29.76 -1.79 -13.80
N ALA A 571 -29.49 -2.93 -14.45
CA ALA A 571 -28.94 -3.04 -15.80
C ALA A 571 -27.64 -2.23 -16.07
N GLY A 572 -26.85 -1.91 -15.04
CA GLY A 572 -25.60 -1.17 -15.20
C GLY A 572 -25.78 0.30 -15.60
N GLN A 573 -26.96 0.89 -15.40
CA GLN A 573 -27.35 2.22 -15.92
C GLN A 573 -26.74 3.42 -15.18
N GLU A 574 -25.82 3.20 -14.23
CA GLU A 574 -25.05 4.25 -13.57
C GLU A 574 -23.58 3.80 -13.47
N PRO A 575 -22.85 3.65 -14.60
CA PRO A 575 -21.54 3.02 -14.61
C PRO A 575 -20.45 3.93 -14.04
N GLY A 576 -20.50 5.24 -14.31
CA GLY A 576 -19.48 6.22 -13.95
C GLY A 576 -19.27 6.43 -12.44
N ASN A 577 -18.10 6.92 -12.04
CA ASN A 577 -17.80 7.28 -10.65
C ASN A 577 -18.48 8.62 -10.25
N ASN A 578 -18.33 9.05 -8.99
CA ASN A 578 -18.98 10.27 -8.49
C ASN A 578 -18.65 11.54 -9.31
N LYS A 579 -17.44 11.65 -9.88
CA LYS A 579 -17.03 12.76 -10.76
C LYS A 579 -17.72 12.70 -12.12
N ASP A 580 -17.91 11.50 -12.67
CA ASP A 580 -18.63 11.31 -13.93
C ASP A 580 -20.12 11.65 -13.75
N ILE A 581 -20.71 11.24 -12.63
CA ILE A 581 -22.09 11.57 -12.24
C ILE A 581 -22.25 13.08 -12.06
N LEU A 582 -21.30 13.76 -11.39
CA LEU A 582 -21.27 15.23 -11.29
C LEU A 582 -21.25 15.92 -12.67
N ASN A 583 -20.41 15.42 -13.59
CA ASN A 583 -20.35 15.94 -14.95
C ASN A 583 -21.67 15.71 -15.72
N PHE A 584 -22.31 14.56 -15.52
CA PHE A 584 -23.60 14.22 -16.14
C PHE A 584 -24.74 15.15 -15.68
N VAL A 585 -24.82 15.45 -14.38
CA VAL A 585 -25.89 16.33 -13.83
C VAL A 585 -25.64 17.81 -14.07
N LYS A 586 -24.38 18.24 -14.28
CA LYS A 586 -24.00 19.65 -14.50
C LYS A 586 -24.80 20.29 -15.65
N ASN A 587 -24.95 19.57 -16.76
CA ASN A 587 -25.68 20.04 -17.94
C ASN A 587 -27.22 19.92 -17.80
N ARG A 588 -27.71 19.31 -16.72
CA ARG A 588 -29.14 19.15 -16.40
C ARG A 588 -29.63 20.13 -15.33
N GLY A 589 -28.75 21.00 -14.83
CA GLY A 589 -29.09 22.06 -13.88
C GLY A 589 -29.71 21.53 -12.60
N VAL A 590 -29.21 20.41 -12.06
CA VAL A 590 -29.73 19.81 -10.82
C VAL A 590 -29.57 20.77 -9.64
N LYS A 591 -30.69 21.11 -8.97
CA LYS A 591 -30.75 22.09 -7.88
C LYS A 591 -30.86 21.48 -6.48
N PHE A 592 -31.02 20.17 -6.38
CA PHE A 592 -31.24 19.41 -5.16
C PHE A 592 -30.00 18.60 -4.72
N ASP A 593 -30.02 18.10 -3.48
CA ASP A 593 -28.89 17.39 -2.89
C ASP A 593 -28.64 16.03 -3.59
N LEU A 594 -27.42 15.83 -4.07
CA LEU A 594 -26.95 14.61 -4.73
C LEU A 594 -25.91 13.91 -3.84
N PHE A 595 -26.05 12.60 -3.69
CA PHE A 595 -25.27 11.78 -2.77
C PHE A 595 -24.35 10.81 -3.50
N GLU A 596 -23.43 10.17 -2.78
CA GLU A 596 -22.60 9.11 -3.31
C GLU A 596 -23.45 7.92 -3.81
N LYS A 597 -22.94 7.20 -4.81
CA LYS A 597 -23.57 5.99 -5.34
C LYS A 597 -23.72 4.92 -4.26
N ILE A 598 -24.90 4.33 -4.13
CA ILE A 598 -25.19 3.29 -3.13
C ILE A 598 -25.97 2.10 -3.70
N ASP A 599 -25.83 0.96 -3.02
CA ASP A 599 -26.69 -0.20 -3.19
C ASP A 599 -28.02 0.02 -2.43
N VAL A 600 -29.13 -0.35 -3.08
CA VAL A 600 -30.50 -0.23 -2.53
C VAL A 600 -31.15 -1.59 -2.24
N ASN A 601 -30.59 -2.68 -2.80
CA ASN A 601 -30.99 -4.07 -2.67
C ASN A 601 -29.83 -4.98 -2.27
N GLY A 602 -30.15 -6.19 -1.77
CA GLY A 602 -29.16 -7.18 -1.32
C GLY A 602 -28.60 -6.91 0.08
N GLU A 603 -27.65 -7.76 0.49
CA GLU A 603 -26.98 -7.66 1.79
C GLU A 603 -26.15 -6.37 1.93
N ASN A 604 -25.58 -5.90 0.82
CA ASN A 604 -24.80 -4.65 0.75
C ASN A 604 -25.66 -3.37 0.71
N ALA A 605 -27.00 -3.48 0.67
CA ALA A 605 -27.86 -2.30 0.63
C ALA A 605 -27.59 -1.35 1.81
N HIS A 606 -27.51 -0.05 1.53
CA HIS A 606 -27.24 0.97 2.53
C HIS A 606 -28.29 0.91 3.67
N PRO A 607 -27.91 1.06 4.96
CA PRO A 607 -28.85 0.98 6.09
C PRO A 607 -30.09 1.88 5.94
N LEU A 608 -29.92 3.06 5.36
CA LEU A 608 -31.03 3.95 4.99
C LEU A 608 -32.05 3.26 4.08
N TYR A 609 -31.63 2.64 2.98
CA TYR A 609 -32.56 1.96 2.06
C TYR A 609 -33.16 0.69 2.66
N LYS A 610 -32.44 -0.01 3.56
CA LYS A 610 -33.03 -1.10 4.37
C LYS A 610 -34.14 -0.56 5.30
N PHE A 611 -33.94 0.59 5.93
CA PHE A 611 -34.96 1.27 6.76
C PHE A 611 -36.17 1.75 5.94
N LEU A 612 -35.94 2.43 4.81
CA LEU A 612 -37.01 2.91 3.91
C LEU A 612 -37.91 1.75 3.43
N LYS A 613 -37.31 0.65 2.97
CA LYS A 613 -38.04 -0.55 2.53
C LYS A 613 -38.78 -1.26 3.67
N LYS A 614 -38.22 -1.26 4.89
CA LYS A 614 -38.85 -1.85 6.08
C LYS A 614 -40.14 -1.12 6.46
N LEU A 615 -40.13 0.21 6.49
CA LEU A 615 -41.32 1.00 6.86
C LEU A 615 -42.31 1.16 5.71
N GLN A 616 -41.82 1.23 4.47
CA GLN A 616 -42.64 1.34 3.26
C GLN A 616 -42.36 0.16 2.34
N THR A 617 -43.05 -0.95 2.61
CA THR A 617 -42.94 -2.18 1.82
C THR A 617 -43.61 -2.04 0.44
N GLY A 618 -43.18 -2.83 -0.54
CA GLY A 618 -43.79 -2.86 -1.86
C GLY A 618 -44.89 -3.92 -1.99
N THR A 619 -45.77 -3.74 -2.97
CA THR A 619 -46.94 -4.62 -3.24
C THR A 619 -46.58 -6.10 -3.51
N PHE A 620 -45.31 -6.42 -3.76
CA PHE A 620 -44.81 -7.76 -4.07
C PHE A 620 -43.43 -8.02 -3.42
N GLY A 621 -43.23 -7.52 -2.20
CA GLY A 621 -41.95 -7.58 -1.47
C GLY A 621 -41.29 -6.23 -1.28
N ASP A 622 -40.26 -6.18 -0.44
CA ASP A 622 -39.63 -4.93 0.00
C ASP A 622 -38.64 -4.35 -1.02
N PHE A 623 -38.03 -5.18 -1.88
CA PHE A 623 -36.97 -4.80 -2.82
C PHE A 623 -37.35 -3.64 -3.77
N ILE A 624 -36.38 -2.76 -4.07
CA ILE A 624 -36.53 -1.71 -5.09
C ILE A 624 -36.58 -2.38 -6.47
N LYS A 625 -37.58 -2.03 -7.30
CA LYS A 625 -37.81 -2.69 -8.59
C LYS A 625 -36.94 -2.15 -9.71
N TRP A 626 -36.66 -0.84 -9.71
CA TRP A 626 -35.90 -0.17 -10.77
C TRP A 626 -35.34 1.18 -10.32
N ASN A 627 -34.54 1.81 -11.18
CA ASN A 627 -34.17 3.23 -11.10
C ASN A 627 -35.40 4.15 -11.08
N PHE A 628 -35.29 5.26 -10.34
CA PHE A 628 -36.34 6.24 -10.06
C PHE A 628 -37.52 5.73 -9.23
N SER A 629 -37.29 4.76 -8.33
CA SER A 629 -38.21 4.49 -7.23
C SER A 629 -38.05 5.58 -6.17
N LYS A 630 -39.16 6.02 -5.57
CA LYS A 630 -39.21 7.25 -4.75
C LYS A 630 -39.89 6.99 -3.41
N PHE A 631 -39.43 7.64 -2.37
CA PHE A 631 -40.05 7.65 -1.04
C PHE A 631 -40.38 9.09 -0.65
N ILE A 632 -41.57 9.31 -0.10
CA ILE A 632 -41.92 10.57 0.55
C ILE A 632 -41.65 10.39 2.05
N ILE A 633 -40.95 11.35 2.64
CA ILE A 633 -40.66 11.42 4.08
C ILE A 633 -41.35 12.65 4.64
N ASP A 634 -42.01 12.51 5.79
CA ASP A 634 -42.66 13.62 6.48
C ASP A 634 -41.64 14.55 7.19
N LYS A 635 -42.14 15.64 7.77
CA LYS A 635 -41.35 16.63 8.51
C LYS A 635 -40.69 16.09 9.80
N ASN A 636 -41.07 14.89 10.24
CA ASN A 636 -40.51 14.18 11.40
C ASN A 636 -39.47 13.13 10.99
N GLY A 637 -39.20 12.97 9.69
CA GLY A 637 -38.23 12.00 9.19
C GLY A 637 -38.79 10.59 9.06
N VAL A 638 -40.11 10.41 9.06
CA VAL A 638 -40.79 9.12 8.91
C VAL A 638 -41.13 8.88 7.43
N PRO A 639 -40.76 7.74 6.83
CA PRO A 639 -41.18 7.37 5.47
C PRO A 639 -42.68 7.08 5.44
N VAL A 640 -43.43 7.85 4.64
CA VAL A 640 -44.91 7.86 4.63
C VAL A 640 -45.55 7.35 3.34
N GLU A 641 -44.86 7.45 2.20
CA GLU A 641 -45.32 6.91 0.91
C GLU A 641 -44.14 6.29 0.15
N ARG A 642 -44.41 5.30 -0.70
CA ARG A 642 -43.44 4.71 -1.63
C ARG A 642 -44.04 4.56 -3.02
N LEU A 643 -43.28 4.98 -4.02
CA LEU A 643 -43.71 5.10 -5.41
C LEU A 643 -42.78 4.35 -6.35
N GLY A 644 -43.38 3.71 -7.35
CA GLY A 644 -42.65 2.99 -8.38
C GLY A 644 -42.00 3.90 -9.43
N PRO A 645 -41.14 3.34 -10.29
CA PRO A 645 -40.49 4.06 -11.38
C PRO A 645 -41.48 4.61 -12.41
N ASN A 646 -42.69 4.04 -12.47
CA ASN A 646 -43.79 4.41 -13.36
C ASN A 646 -44.59 5.63 -12.86
N VAL A 647 -44.28 6.19 -11.69
CA VAL A 647 -44.87 7.45 -11.21
C VAL A 647 -43.89 8.57 -11.56
N ASN A 648 -44.30 9.49 -12.43
CA ASN A 648 -43.48 10.65 -12.76
C ASN A 648 -43.40 11.58 -11.54
N PRO A 649 -42.28 12.32 -11.33
CA PRO A 649 -42.16 13.20 -10.19
C PRO A 649 -43.30 14.21 -10.06
N ILE A 650 -43.75 14.84 -11.15
CA ILE A 650 -44.79 15.90 -11.06
C ILE A 650 -46.14 15.36 -10.55
N ASP A 651 -46.45 14.09 -10.84
CA ASP A 651 -47.67 13.40 -10.40
C ASP A 651 -47.67 13.16 -8.87
N MET A 652 -46.55 13.40 -8.18
CA MET A 652 -46.43 13.31 -6.71
C MET A 652 -47.02 14.52 -5.98
N GLU A 653 -47.27 15.65 -6.65
CA GLU A 653 -47.70 16.89 -6.01
C GLU A 653 -48.92 16.72 -5.07
N PRO A 654 -50.00 15.98 -5.42
CA PRO A 654 -51.13 15.74 -4.52
C PRO A 654 -50.80 14.85 -3.31
N LEU A 655 -49.79 13.96 -3.44
CA LEU A 655 -49.34 13.10 -2.34
C LEU A 655 -48.48 13.89 -1.36
N LEU A 656 -47.54 14.67 -1.89
CA LEU A 656 -46.68 15.55 -1.10
C LEU A 656 -47.51 16.62 -0.35
N ALA A 657 -48.62 17.08 -0.93
CA ALA A 657 -49.51 18.07 -0.34
C ALA A 657 -50.18 17.63 0.99
N LYS A 658 -50.16 16.34 1.33
CA LYS A 658 -50.60 15.83 2.64
C LYS A 658 -49.66 16.23 3.79
N TYR A 659 -48.44 16.66 3.50
CA TYR A 659 -47.35 16.75 4.49
C TYR A 659 -46.78 18.17 4.71
N TRP A 660 -47.23 19.21 3.99
CA TRP A 660 -46.62 20.57 4.03
C TRP A 660 -47.48 21.76 4.49
#